data_AF-A0A352VP80-F1
#
_entry.id   AF-A0A352VP80-F1
#
_cell.length_a   1.000
_cell.length_b   1.000
_cell.length_c   1.000
_cell.angle_alpha   90.00
_cell.angle_beta   90.00
_cell.angle_gamma   90.00
#
_symmetry.space_group_name_H-M   'P 1'
#
loop_
_entity.id
_entity.type
_entity.pdbx_description
1 polymer ?
#
loop_
_entity_poly.entity_id
_entity_poly.type
_entity_poly.pdbx_seq_one_letter_code
_entity_poly.pdbx_strand_id
1 'polypeptide(L)'
;MALVVLSTSTLAACSGGGSPDDGGSALAASDLRIVSLSTRAHLVTGGDVLLRVEVGSDLDPSQVEVTSNGDDVTESFRLVAQGAALTGLVQGLRDGDNEIEARISDGGASTKLQVVNHPISGPIVSGPHQTPYLCQTEEFTTAGGASLGAALDVNCSVATRVEYVYLSTLDQEFKSYSSAASAGPPSDVAEATTLDGSTVPFIVRVQTGTVNRAIYQSSMLHDPDDPEPDPWTGSRGWNGKLVYTHGGGCRNGWFRQGASTGAVLQEGLLEMGFAVTSASLNVFGQNCNDLLASETHIMVKERFVESYGEPVYTIGTGGSGGSYQSHQTADNYPGVFDGIIVSSSFPDVTSATIFTLADARLLHHYFTEVAPHEFSKDEQRRISGFGSWGSIANLSRGAARIDATYSKHATPEAQGAEVGLPELEPLRYSASNPEGIRATVYDHTVNVYGVDESTGFAARPLDNYGVQYGLEVLNHGKITPAQFLALNRDIGGFDADLDHVPQRHRAHPDAARRALDTGRILNGGGGLASTPVIDYRSFTDHREGGDIHMIVHQHSTRARLAKANGHADNHVMNVGGRWGYTEERPDLGGLFRSMDEWLMNLVEGDSSVLRSERVVQAKPSDLVDNCWDTRGEERVNVRESLSPDGTGTCGEIYPAYSTARLVAGAPLANDIVSCQLEPLDPADYEVSFTDEEWAELEAIFPDGVCDWSRGDAHSEGYQGTWLSFGPSPVNRAR
;
A
#
# COMPACT_ATOMS: atom_id res chain seq x y z
N MET A 1 67.38 -3.81 -6.85
CA MET A 1 67.09 -2.41 -7.22
C MET A 1 65.58 -2.24 -7.04
N ALA A 2 65.19 -1.49 -6.00
CA ALA A 2 63.83 -1.08 -5.58
C ALA A 2 62.69 -2.13 -5.65
N LEU A 3 62.42 -2.78 -4.51
CA LEU A 3 61.10 -3.35 -4.19
C LEU A 3 60.23 -2.20 -3.65
N VAL A 4 59.12 -1.89 -4.31
CA VAL A 4 58.09 -0.98 -3.80
C VAL A 4 57.10 -1.80 -2.98
N VAL A 5 56.99 -1.48 -1.70
CA VAL A 5 55.97 -2.00 -0.78
C VAL A 5 54.72 -1.15 -0.98
N LEU A 6 53.65 -1.73 -1.53
CA LEU A 6 52.31 -1.14 -1.46
C LEU A 6 51.62 -1.68 -0.20
N SER A 7 51.43 -0.77 0.76
CA SER A 7 50.56 -0.93 1.92
C SER A 7 49.10 -0.85 1.48
N THR A 8 48.38 -1.96 1.51
CA THR A 8 46.93 -2.00 1.37
C THR A 8 46.27 -1.75 2.73
N SER A 9 45.68 -0.57 2.89
CA SER A 9 44.82 -0.22 4.01
C SER A 9 43.44 -0.85 3.79
N THR A 10 43.09 -1.88 4.56
CA THR A 10 41.74 -2.44 4.62
C THR A 10 40.85 -1.51 5.45
N LEU A 11 39.99 -0.73 4.79
CA LEU A 11 38.85 -0.07 5.42
C LEU A 11 37.79 -1.13 5.71
N ALA A 12 37.61 -1.48 6.99
CA ALA A 12 36.47 -2.24 7.45
C ALA A 12 35.26 -1.31 7.47
N ALA A 13 34.36 -1.47 6.51
CA ALA A 13 33.05 -0.83 6.53
C ALA A 13 32.12 -1.65 7.45
N CYS A 14 31.77 -1.10 8.61
CA CYS A 14 30.66 -1.61 9.42
C CYS A 14 29.35 -1.17 8.78
N SER A 15 28.80 -1.97 7.87
CA SER A 15 27.44 -1.80 7.35
C SER A 15 26.45 -2.50 8.30
N GLY A 16 25.88 -1.76 9.23
CA GLY A 16 24.71 -2.17 10.01
C GLY A 16 23.43 -2.01 9.20
N GLY A 17 23.30 -2.80 8.13
CA GLY A 17 22.08 -2.93 7.34
C GLY A 17 21.32 -4.16 7.79
N GLY A 18 20.51 -4.04 8.84
CA GLY A 18 19.65 -5.13 9.30
C GLY A 18 18.52 -5.38 8.29
N SER A 19 18.60 -6.52 7.61
CA SER A 19 17.45 -7.21 7.01
C SER A 19 16.37 -7.43 8.09
N PRO A 20 15.09 -7.63 7.74
CA PRO A 20 14.04 -7.97 8.70
C PRO A 20 14.18 -9.37 9.33
N ASP A 21 15.32 -10.04 9.12
CA ASP A 21 15.56 -11.45 9.44
C ASP A 21 16.56 -11.66 10.59
N ASP A 22 16.96 -10.60 11.29
CA ASP A 22 17.71 -10.78 12.53
C ASP A 22 16.73 -11.20 13.63
N GLY A 23 16.55 -12.53 13.76
CA GLY A 23 16.37 -13.14 15.08
C GLY A 23 17.51 -12.62 15.96
N GLY A 24 17.27 -11.50 16.64
CA GLY A 24 18.30 -10.72 17.30
C GLY A 24 19.10 -11.64 18.20
N SER A 25 20.41 -11.76 17.93
CA SER A 25 21.29 -12.56 18.79
C SER A 25 21.04 -12.14 20.24
N ALA A 26 20.91 -13.11 21.14
CA ALA A 26 20.74 -12.84 22.56
C ALA A 26 21.84 -11.86 23.02
N LEU A 27 21.43 -10.80 23.71
CA LEU A 27 22.37 -9.83 24.28
C LEU A 27 23.31 -10.54 25.24
N ALA A 28 24.63 -10.36 25.09
CA ALA A 28 25.58 -10.96 26.01
C ALA A 28 25.39 -10.36 27.42
N ALA A 29 25.66 -11.17 28.45
CA ALA A 29 25.39 -10.80 29.84
C ALA A 29 26.09 -9.50 30.29
N SER A 30 27.20 -9.13 29.67
CA SER A 30 28.01 -7.94 29.97
C SER A 30 27.80 -6.77 29.01
N ASP A 31 26.84 -6.84 28.09
CA ASP A 31 26.72 -5.87 26.99
C ASP A 31 25.49 -4.95 27.14
N LEU A 32 25.52 -3.82 26.43
CA LEU A 32 24.39 -2.92 26.24
C LEU A 32 23.97 -2.92 24.76
N ARG A 33 22.67 -2.77 24.49
CA ARG A 33 22.14 -2.55 23.14
C ARG A 33 21.11 -1.42 23.15
N ILE A 34 21.25 -0.47 22.23
CA ILE A 34 20.23 0.58 22.00
C ILE A 34 19.39 0.15 20.80
N VAL A 35 18.07 0.15 20.98
CA VAL A 35 17.09 -0.17 19.95
C VAL A 35 16.19 1.05 19.75
N SER A 36 15.97 1.44 18.50
CA SER A 36 14.98 2.48 18.15
C SER A 36 13.60 1.83 18.04
N LEU A 37 12.65 2.30 18.86
CA LEU A 37 11.29 1.75 18.94
C LEU A 37 10.30 2.49 18.02
N SER A 38 10.45 3.81 17.83
CA SER A 38 9.50 4.57 16.99
C SER A 38 9.56 4.18 15.52
N THR A 39 10.78 4.06 15.00
CA THR A 39 11.08 3.76 13.60
C THR A 39 12.52 3.26 13.47
N ARG A 40 12.95 2.94 12.25
CA ARG A 40 14.37 2.63 11.98
C ARG A 40 15.23 3.86 12.27
N ALA A 41 16.39 3.66 12.91
CA ALA A 41 17.24 4.77 13.36
C ALA A 41 17.66 5.76 12.25
N HIS A 42 17.68 5.36 10.98
CA HIS A 42 18.02 6.24 9.85
C HIS A 42 16.82 6.95 9.19
N LEU A 43 15.61 6.77 9.74
CA LEU A 43 14.34 7.28 9.24
C LEU A 43 13.60 8.11 10.30
N VAL A 44 14.30 8.55 11.36
CA VAL A 44 13.68 9.31 12.45
C VAL A 44 13.19 10.66 11.92
N THR A 45 12.05 11.15 12.39
CA THR A 45 11.49 12.43 11.95
C THR A 45 11.04 13.32 13.10
N GLY A 46 11.07 14.63 12.89
CA GLY A 46 10.46 15.59 13.82
C GLY A 46 11.27 15.90 15.09
N GLY A 47 12.47 15.35 15.22
CA GLY A 47 13.42 15.75 16.25
C GLY A 47 13.30 14.97 17.56
N ASP A 48 12.50 13.91 17.62
CA ASP A 48 12.42 13.00 18.75
C ASP A 48 12.40 11.53 18.32
N VAL A 49 12.73 10.63 19.26
CA VAL A 49 12.73 9.18 19.05
C VAL A 49 12.58 8.44 20.38
N LEU A 50 11.72 7.44 20.42
CA LEU A 50 11.59 6.52 21.55
C LEU A 50 12.63 5.41 21.42
N LEU A 51 13.47 5.26 22.43
CA LEU A 51 14.56 4.29 22.46
C LEU A 51 14.37 3.29 23.61
N ARG A 52 14.86 2.07 23.39
CA ARG A 52 15.07 1.06 24.44
C ARG A 52 16.56 0.82 24.60
N VAL A 53 17.06 0.91 25.83
CA VAL A 53 18.38 0.43 26.21
C VAL A 53 18.19 -0.92 26.89
N GLU A 54 18.61 -1.98 26.21
CA GLU A 54 18.67 -3.32 26.78
C GLU A 54 19.99 -3.50 27.52
N VAL A 55 19.91 -4.10 28.70
CA VAL A 55 21.00 -4.23 29.66
C VAL A 55 21.25 -5.71 29.90
N GLY A 56 22.48 -6.16 29.66
CA GLY A 56 22.91 -7.52 29.95
C GLY A 56 22.74 -7.88 31.44
N SER A 57 22.50 -9.16 31.72
CA SER A 57 22.15 -9.63 33.07
C SER A 57 23.21 -9.39 34.16
N ASP A 58 24.48 -9.16 33.78
CA ASP A 58 25.59 -8.92 34.71
C ASP A 58 25.77 -7.42 35.02
N LEU A 59 25.02 -6.54 34.35
CA LEU A 59 25.07 -5.09 34.52
C LEU A 59 23.91 -4.59 35.40
N ASP A 60 24.12 -3.47 36.09
CA ASP A 60 23.08 -2.79 36.87
C ASP A 60 22.39 -1.70 36.02
N PRO A 61 21.09 -1.85 35.66
CA PRO A 61 20.38 -0.85 34.88
C PRO A 61 20.33 0.54 35.52
N SER A 62 20.47 0.63 36.85
CA SER A 62 20.49 1.92 37.56
C SER A 62 21.78 2.73 37.33
N GLN A 63 22.82 2.08 36.79
CA GLN A 63 24.11 2.70 36.45
C GLN A 63 24.21 3.12 34.99
N VAL A 64 23.14 2.95 34.20
CA VAL A 64 23.12 3.34 32.79
C VAL A 64 23.01 4.87 32.69
N GLU A 65 23.99 5.46 32.03
CA GLU A 65 23.99 6.85 31.58
C GLU A 65 23.75 6.89 30.07
N VAL A 66 22.87 7.79 29.62
CA VAL A 66 22.56 7.98 28.20
C VAL A 66 22.86 9.41 27.78
N THR A 67 23.55 9.58 26.67
CA THR A 67 23.81 10.90 26.07
C THR A 67 23.30 10.97 24.64
N SER A 68 22.86 12.17 24.23
CA SER A 68 22.51 12.53 22.87
C SER A 68 23.44 13.63 22.39
N ASN A 69 24.27 13.34 21.38
CA ASN A 69 25.31 14.26 20.89
C ASN A 69 26.24 14.80 22.01
N GLY A 70 26.46 14.00 23.06
CA GLY A 70 27.26 14.34 24.24
C GLY A 70 26.50 15.05 25.36
N ASP A 71 25.24 15.45 25.15
CA ASP A 71 24.37 16.02 26.19
C ASP A 71 23.71 14.90 26.99
N ASP A 72 23.71 14.98 28.31
CA ASP A 72 23.10 13.97 29.20
C ASP A 72 21.58 13.99 29.09
N VAL A 73 20.99 12.83 28.74
CA VAL A 73 19.56 12.61 28.62
C VAL A 73 19.08 11.43 29.49
N THR A 74 19.89 11.03 30.48
CA THR A 74 19.62 9.87 31.34
C THR A 74 18.26 9.97 32.05
N GLU A 75 17.88 11.18 32.49
CA GLU A 75 16.60 11.41 33.18
C GLU A 75 15.36 11.16 32.31
N SER A 76 15.51 11.12 30.98
CA SER A 76 14.42 10.76 30.05
C SER A 76 14.14 9.25 30.03
N PHE A 77 15.02 8.43 30.60
CA PHE A 77 14.91 6.97 30.58
C PHE A 77 14.30 6.43 31.88
N ARG A 78 13.35 5.49 31.74
CA ARG A 78 12.67 4.83 32.85
C ARG A 78 12.85 3.32 32.75
N LEU A 79 13.04 2.65 33.88
CA LEU A 79 13.13 1.19 33.93
C LEU A 79 11.81 0.56 33.49
N VAL A 80 11.87 -0.46 32.63
CA VAL A 80 10.70 -1.24 32.24
C VAL A 80 10.37 -2.22 33.36
N ALA A 81 9.10 -2.26 33.81
CA ALA A 81 8.67 -2.97 35.03
C ALA A 81 8.98 -4.49 35.07
N GLN A 82 9.35 -5.12 33.95
CA GLN A 82 9.57 -6.56 33.83
C GLN A 82 10.94 -6.94 33.23
N GLY A 83 11.93 -6.03 33.15
CA GLY A 83 13.21 -6.37 32.51
C GLY A 83 14.43 -5.54 32.91
N ALA A 84 15.61 -6.04 32.52
CA ALA A 84 16.87 -5.31 32.50
C ALA A 84 16.90 -4.38 31.27
N ALA A 85 15.96 -3.45 31.20
CA ALA A 85 15.88 -2.48 30.11
C ALA A 85 15.32 -1.16 30.59
N LEU A 86 15.73 -0.08 29.91
CA LEU A 86 15.18 1.26 30.09
C LEU A 86 14.54 1.74 28.79
N THR A 87 13.44 2.49 28.88
CA THR A 87 12.86 3.19 27.72
C THR A 87 12.87 4.69 27.94
N GLY A 88 13.22 5.45 26.90
CA GLY A 88 13.34 6.89 26.97
C GLY A 88 12.96 7.58 25.67
N LEU A 89 12.21 8.67 25.77
CA LEU A 89 11.93 9.56 24.65
C LEU A 89 13.04 10.61 24.59
N VAL A 90 13.93 10.48 23.62
CA VAL A 90 14.99 11.45 23.36
C VAL A 90 14.43 12.52 22.43
N GLN A 91 14.57 13.79 22.81
CA GLN A 91 14.06 14.93 22.04
C GLN A 91 15.19 15.91 21.69
N GLY A 92 14.92 16.84 20.78
CA GLY A 92 15.88 17.88 20.37
C GLY A 92 16.98 17.37 19.43
N LEU A 93 16.72 16.28 18.71
CA LEU A 93 17.60 15.79 17.66
C LEU A 93 17.71 16.84 16.55
N ARG A 94 18.92 16.97 15.99
CA ARG A 94 19.20 17.88 14.88
C ARG A 94 18.84 17.19 13.57
N ASP A 95 18.42 17.92 12.55
CA ASP A 95 18.33 17.34 11.20
C ASP A 95 19.70 16.79 10.75
N GLY A 96 19.70 15.58 10.19
CA GLY A 96 20.90 14.82 9.86
C GLY A 96 21.34 13.86 10.96
N ASP A 97 22.64 13.64 11.05
CA ASP A 97 23.24 12.64 11.93
C ASP A 97 23.22 13.09 13.40
N ASN A 98 22.85 12.16 14.29
CA ASN A 98 22.88 12.27 15.73
C ASN A 98 23.49 11.01 16.33
N GLU A 99 24.28 11.15 17.39
CA GLU A 99 24.86 10.01 18.11
C GLU A 99 24.16 9.83 19.47
N ILE A 100 23.58 8.65 19.70
CA ILE A 100 23.10 8.24 21.01
C ILE A 100 24.09 7.26 21.61
N GLU A 101 24.59 7.54 22.81
CA GLU A 101 25.49 6.66 23.54
C GLU A 101 24.88 6.25 24.86
N ALA A 102 24.88 4.94 25.15
CA ALA A 102 24.52 4.38 26.45
C ALA A 102 25.75 3.71 27.06
N ARG A 103 26.05 4.00 28.32
CA ARG A 103 27.21 3.45 29.04
C ARG A 103 26.90 3.16 30.49
N ILE A 104 27.66 2.24 31.09
CA ILE A 104 27.66 2.06 32.54
C ILE A 104 28.65 3.05 33.17
N SER A 105 28.19 3.78 34.19
CA SER A 105 28.94 4.84 34.90
C SER A 105 30.30 4.38 35.47
N ASP A 106 30.45 3.10 35.80
CA ASP A 106 31.69 2.50 36.34
C ASP A 106 32.72 2.07 35.28
N GLY A 107 32.40 2.26 34.00
CA GLY A 107 33.29 1.98 32.86
C GLY A 107 33.25 0.55 32.33
N GLY A 108 32.27 -0.27 32.73
CA GLY A 108 32.15 -1.67 32.30
C GLY A 108 31.74 -1.89 30.84
N ALA A 109 30.67 -1.23 30.37
CA ALA A 109 30.08 -1.44 29.04
C ALA A 109 29.60 -0.13 28.41
N SER A 110 29.71 0.01 27.09
CA SER A 110 29.18 1.15 26.32
C SER A 110 28.76 0.72 24.92
N THR A 111 27.73 1.36 24.38
CA THR A 111 27.28 1.16 23.00
C THR A 111 26.78 2.47 22.40
N LYS A 112 26.78 2.55 21.07
CA LYS A 112 26.38 3.73 20.31
C LYS A 112 25.39 3.38 19.22
N LEU A 113 24.41 4.24 19.02
CA LEU A 113 23.45 4.19 17.92
C LEU A 113 23.55 5.49 17.12
N GLN A 114 23.79 5.36 15.82
CA GLN A 114 23.67 6.49 14.88
C GLN A 114 22.21 6.65 14.48
N VAL A 115 21.70 7.85 14.66
CA VAL A 115 20.32 8.23 14.32
C VAL A 115 20.36 9.31 13.25
N VAL A 116 19.64 9.12 12.15
CA VAL A 116 19.44 10.16 11.13
C VAL A 116 18.04 10.71 11.30
N ASN A 117 17.95 11.96 11.76
CA ASN A 117 16.69 12.66 11.92
C ASN A 117 16.40 13.53 10.67
N HIS A 118 15.15 13.53 10.24
CA HIS A 118 14.64 14.32 9.11
C HIS A 118 13.56 15.30 9.61
N PRO A 119 13.25 16.36 8.85
CA PRO A 119 12.13 17.23 9.19
C PRO A 119 10.81 16.45 9.30
N ILE A 120 9.93 16.83 10.23
CA ILE A 120 8.58 16.22 10.41
C ILE A 120 7.73 16.24 9.11
N SER A 121 8.05 17.16 8.21
CA SER A 121 7.41 17.30 6.90
C SER A 121 7.92 16.32 5.85
N GLY A 122 8.93 15.48 6.14
CA GLY A 122 9.59 14.62 5.16
C GLY A 122 10.47 15.40 4.16
N PRO A 123 10.97 14.75 3.10
CA PRO A 123 10.85 13.31 2.79
C PRO A 123 11.94 12.45 3.46
N ILE A 124 11.72 11.14 3.60
CA ILE A 124 12.69 10.15 4.13
C ILE A 124 13.03 9.03 3.12
N VAL A 125 12.10 8.65 2.24
CA VAL A 125 12.25 7.62 1.21
C VAL A 125 11.63 7.99 -0.15
N SER A 126 10.70 8.95 -0.20
CA SER A 126 9.89 9.21 -1.40
C SER A 126 10.52 10.12 -2.45
N GLY A 127 11.69 10.71 -2.13
CA GLY A 127 12.34 11.71 -2.97
C GLY A 127 11.71 13.10 -2.82
N PRO A 128 12.09 14.06 -3.69
CA PRO A 128 11.63 15.44 -3.60
C PRO A 128 10.10 15.60 -3.58
N HIS A 129 9.63 16.55 -2.77
CA HIS A 129 8.22 16.91 -2.69
C HIS A 129 7.65 17.40 -4.02
N GLN A 130 6.43 16.95 -4.35
CA GLN A 130 5.65 17.48 -5.46
C GLN A 130 5.38 18.98 -5.28
N THR A 131 5.54 19.76 -6.37
CA THR A 131 5.26 21.20 -6.44
C THR A 131 4.48 21.56 -7.71
N PRO A 132 3.52 22.50 -7.67
CA PRO A 132 3.00 23.20 -6.49
C PRO A 132 2.27 22.24 -5.53
N TYR A 133 1.98 22.67 -4.31
CA TYR A 133 1.25 21.84 -3.35
C TYR A 133 0.31 22.70 -2.54
N LEU A 134 -0.97 22.34 -2.54
CA LEU A 134 -2.01 23.13 -1.87
C LEU A 134 -2.41 22.48 -0.55
N CYS A 135 -2.34 23.28 0.52
CA CYS A 135 -2.78 22.90 1.85
C CYS A 135 -4.30 22.87 1.92
N GLN A 136 -4.85 21.97 2.73
CA GLN A 136 -6.29 21.81 2.91
C GLN A 136 -6.69 21.73 4.39
N THR A 137 -5.89 22.36 5.26
CA THR A 137 -6.11 22.36 6.71
C THR A 137 -7.39 23.10 7.09
N GLU A 138 -7.79 24.12 6.33
CA GLU A 138 -9.03 24.87 6.61
C GLU A 138 -10.28 24.06 6.26
N GLU A 139 -10.21 23.22 5.23
CA GLU A 139 -11.28 22.33 4.78
C GLU A 139 -11.38 21.03 5.60
N PHE A 140 -10.36 20.71 6.40
CA PHE A 140 -10.37 19.52 7.23
C PHE A 140 -11.21 19.74 8.50
N THR A 141 -12.27 18.96 8.63
CA THR A 141 -13.12 18.93 9.84
C THR A 141 -12.60 17.91 10.83
N THR A 142 -12.31 18.33 12.06
CA THR A 142 -11.87 17.46 13.15
C THR A 142 -12.98 16.58 13.70
N ALA A 143 -12.64 15.63 14.56
CA ALA A 143 -13.62 14.77 15.24
C ALA A 143 -14.60 15.58 16.11
N GLY A 144 -14.16 16.70 16.68
CA GLY A 144 -15.03 17.62 17.43
C GLY A 144 -15.93 18.51 16.56
N GLY A 145 -15.78 18.46 15.23
CA GLY A 145 -16.59 19.22 14.27
C GLY A 145 -16.05 20.61 13.92
N ALA A 146 -14.85 20.97 14.42
CA ALA A 146 -14.20 22.25 14.11
C ALA A 146 -13.28 22.14 12.89
N SER A 147 -12.93 23.27 12.26
CA SER A 147 -11.85 23.32 11.26
C SER A 147 -10.48 23.26 11.94
N LEU A 148 -9.48 22.63 11.30
CA LEU A 148 -8.09 22.72 11.76
C LEU A 148 -7.50 24.13 11.62
N GLY A 149 -8.09 24.96 10.76
CA GLY A 149 -7.65 26.34 10.52
C GLY A 149 -6.47 26.43 9.56
N ALA A 150 -5.95 27.65 9.37
CA ALA A 150 -4.91 27.93 8.38
C ALA A 150 -3.61 27.16 8.66
N ALA A 151 -2.95 26.73 7.59
CA ALA A 151 -1.62 26.12 7.66
C ALA A 151 -0.60 27.10 8.25
N LEU A 152 0.33 26.57 9.04
CA LEU A 152 1.36 27.34 9.71
C LEU A 152 2.55 27.67 8.80
N ASP A 153 2.73 26.92 7.72
CA ASP A 153 3.85 27.04 6.79
C ASP A 153 3.52 26.47 5.38
N VAL A 154 4.53 26.49 4.49
CA VAL A 154 4.44 25.96 3.13
C VAL A 154 4.35 24.42 3.06
N ASN A 155 4.68 23.74 4.15
CA ASN A 155 4.58 22.29 4.29
C ASN A 155 3.21 21.86 4.84
N CYS A 156 2.26 22.80 4.92
CA CYS A 156 0.90 22.56 5.38
C CYS A 156 0.83 22.08 6.84
N SER A 157 1.79 22.50 7.67
CA SER A 157 1.85 22.08 9.08
C SER A 157 0.72 22.69 9.93
N VAL A 158 0.29 21.96 10.95
CA VAL A 158 -0.62 22.44 12.01
C VAL A 158 -0.10 22.10 13.40
N ALA A 159 -0.53 22.86 14.41
CA ALA A 159 -0.30 22.47 15.79
C ALA A 159 -1.12 21.20 16.10
N THR A 160 -0.50 20.24 16.78
CA THR A 160 -1.20 19.02 17.22
C THR A 160 -2.30 19.39 18.22
N ARG A 161 -3.50 18.81 18.05
CA ARG A 161 -4.67 19.04 18.90
C ARG A 161 -5.23 17.70 19.38
N VAL A 162 -5.79 17.69 20.58
CA VAL A 162 -6.51 16.55 21.14
C VAL A 162 -7.94 16.97 21.39
N GLU A 163 -8.87 16.16 20.90
CA GLU A 163 -10.31 16.32 21.09
C GLU A 163 -10.89 15.01 21.60
N TYR A 164 -12.04 15.10 22.28
CA TYR A 164 -12.78 13.94 22.74
C TYR A 164 -14.15 13.89 22.07
N VAL A 165 -14.58 12.68 21.71
CA VAL A 165 -15.94 12.37 21.25
C VAL A 165 -16.47 11.17 22.03
N TYR A 166 -17.79 10.94 22.02
CA TYR A 166 -18.39 9.75 22.61
C TYR A 166 -19.44 9.16 21.68
N LEU A 167 -19.68 7.85 21.78
CA LEU A 167 -20.78 7.20 21.08
C LEU A 167 -22.08 7.40 21.86
N SER A 168 -23.07 8.06 21.25
CA SER A 168 -24.38 8.29 21.86
C SER A 168 -25.29 7.07 21.68
N THR A 169 -25.83 6.55 22.77
CA THR A 169 -26.87 5.51 22.76
C THR A 169 -28.21 6.01 22.24
N LEU A 170 -28.48 7.32 22.30
CA LEU A 170 -29.72 7.91 21.83
C LEU A 170 -29.72 8.11 20.30
N ASP A 171 -28.63 8.65 19.77
CA ASP A 171 -28.54 9.04 18.36
C ASP A 171 -27.77 8.04 17.50
N GLN A 172 -27.09 7.07 18.11
CA GLN A 172 -26.32 6.02 17.42
C GLN A 172 -25.22 6.63 16.53
N GLU A 173 -24.57 7.69 17.00
CA GLU A 173 -23.50 8.41 16.31
C GLU A 173 -22.46 8.95 17.30
N PHE A 174 -21.28 9.28 16.79
CA PHE A 174 -20.24 9.98 17.56
C PHE A 174 -20.59 11.45 17.73
N LYS A 175 -20.48 11.95 18.96
CA LYS A 175 -20.74 13.34 19.33
C LYS A 175 -19.56 13.95 20.06
N SER A 176 -19.37 15.27 19.90
CA SER A 176 -18.36 16.01 20.66
C SER A 176 -18.54 15.81 22.17
N TYR A 177 -17.46 15.45 22.84
CA TYR A 177 -17.43 15.29 24.29
C TYR A 177 -16.81 16.56 24.91
N SER A 178 -17.53 17.17 25.83
CA SER A 178 -17.05 18.28 26.65
C SER A 178 -17.52 18.07 28.07
N SER A 179 -16.65 17.55 28.93
CA SER A 179 -16.90 17.54 30.37
C SER A 179 -16.63 18.94 30.92
N ALA A 180 -17.67 19.78 30.97
CA ALA A 180 -17.61 20.89 31.91
C ALA A 180 -17.46 20.27 33.31
N ALA A 181 -16.45 20.67 34.09
CA ALA A 181 -16.13 20.09 35.40
C ALA A 181 -17.30 20.03 36.41
N SER A 182 -18.41 20.72 36.13
CA SER A 182 -19.63 20.73 36.93
C SER A 182 -20.78 19.84 36.42
N ALA A 183 -20.67 19.21 35.25
CA ALA A 183 -21.79 18.54 34.57
C ALA A 183 -21.70 17.00 34.50
N GLY A 184 -20.51 16.42 34.74
CA GLY A 184 -20.27 14.98 34.53
C GLY A 184 -20.30 14.57 33.04
N PRO A 185 -20.04 13.29 32.72
CA PRO A 185 -20.19 12.80 31.36
C PRO A 185 -21.66 12.87 30.91
N PRO A 186 -21.94 12.99 29.60
CA PRO A 186 -23.30 12.88 29.06
C PRO A 186 -24.00 11.60 29.53
N SER A 187 -25.30 11.66 29.78
CA SER A 187 -26.06 10.52 30.34
C SER A 187 -26.27 9.37 29.37
N ASP A 188 -26.03 9.59 28.09
CA ASP A 188 -26.26 8.68 26.97
C ASP A 188 -24.98 8.11 26.37
N VAL A 189 -23.84 8.22 27.05
CA VAL A 189 -22.57 7.57 26.65
C VAL A 189 -22.77 6.05 26.61
N ALA A 190 -22.45 5.43 25.46
CA ALA A 190 -22.42 3.99 25.33
C ALA A 190 -21.26 3.37 26.12
N GLU A 191 -21.29 2.06 26.34
CA GLU A 191 -20.18 1.31 26.92
C GLU A 191 -19.51 0.46 25.83
N ALA A 192 -18.21 0.24 25.95
CA ALA A 192 -17.45 -0.67 25.11
C ALA A 192 -16.93 -1.85 25.96
N THR A 193 -16.90 -3.05 25.39
CA THR A 193 -16.20 -4.20 26.00
C THR A 193 -15.10 -4.69 25.07
N THR A 194 -13.86 -4.43 25.47
CA THR A 194 -12.65 -4.75 24.71
C THR A 194 -12.40 -6.25 24.62
N LEU A 195 -11.51 -6.66 23.71
CA LEU A 195 -11.17 -8.09 23.52
C LEU A 195 -10.53 -8.74 24.76
N ASP A 196 -9.93 -7.95 25.66
CA ASP A 196 -9.38 -8.42 26.94
C ASP A 196 -10.43 -8.43 28.08
N GLY A 197 -11.68 -8.07 27.78
CA GLY A 197 -12.81 -8.12 28.71
C GLY A 197 -12.99 -6.86 29.56
N SER A 198 -12.22 -5.79 29.31
CA SER A 198 -12.39 -4.53 30.02
C SER A 198 -13.63 -3.78 29.53
N THR A 199 -14.49 -3.37 30.46
CA THR A 199 -15.63 -2.49 30.15
C THR A 199 -15.30 -1.05 30.52
N VAL A 200 -15.44 -0.13 29.57
CA VAL A 200 -15.17 1.30 29.72
C VAL A 200 -16.26 2.13 29.02
N PRO A 201 -16.48 3.39 29.43
CA PRO A 201 -17.29 4.33 28.66
C PRO A 201 -16.74 4.46 27.24
N PHE A 202 -17.62 4.52 26.25
CA PHE A 202 -17.28 4.69 24.84
C PHE A 202 -16.95 6.16 24.56
N ILE A 203 -15.91 6.66 25.23
CA ILE A 203 -15.31 7.98 25.04
C ILE A 203 -14.01 7.75 24.28
N VAL A 204 -13.84 8.49 23.19
CA VAL A 204 -12.74 8.35 22.25
C VAL A 204 -11.91 9.62 22.28
N ARG A 205 -10.64 9.47 22.62
CA ARG A 205 -9.63 10.52 22.45
C ARG A 205 -9.16 10.51 20.99
N VAL A 206 -9.07 11.67 20.35
CA VAL A 206 -8.59 11.84 18.98
C VAL A 206 -7.49 12.89 18.92
N GLN A 207 -6.27 12.48 18.60
CA GLN A 207 -5.15 13.38 18.30
C GLN A 207 -5.12 13.66 16.80
N THR A 208 -5.11 14.95 16.42
CA THR A 208 -4.98 15.39 15.03
C THR A 208 -3.74 16.29 14.88
N GLY A 209 -2.93 16.07 13.85
CA GLY A 209 -1.75 16.89 13.56
C GLY A 209 -1.26 16.69 12.14
N THR A 210 -0.02 17.07 11.84
CA THR A 210 0.59 16.88 10.50
C THR A 210 1.94 16.18 10.55
N VAL A 211 2.14 15.21 9.67
CA VAL A 211 3.44 14.55 9.37
C VAL A 211 3.52 14.35 7.86
N ASN A 212 4.71 14.45 7.25
CA ASN A 212 4.90 14.27 5.81
C ASN A 212 4.00 15.18 4.93
N ARG A 213 3.67 16.38 5.41
CA ARG A 213 2.63 17.27 4.85
C ARG A 213 1.21 16.68 4.82
N ALA A 214 0.98 15.47 5.34
CA ALA A 214 -0.32 14.84 5.53
C ALA A 214 -0.95 15.29 6.85
N ILE A 215 -2.27 15.40 6.89
CA ILE A 215 -3.02 15.52 8.16
C ILE A 215 -3.23 14.10 8.68
N TYR A 216 -2.74 13.79 9.87
CA TYR A 216 -2.95 12.50 10.53
C TYR A 216 -3.96 12.61 11.66
N GLN A 217 -4.63 11.49 11.94
CA GLN A 217 -5.45 11.31 13.12
C GLN A 217 -5.10 9.99 13.81
N SER A 218 -5.10 9.98 15.13
CA SER A 218 -4.97 8.77 15.95
C SER A 218 -6.02 8.79 17.04
N SER A 219 -6.81 7.72 17.15
CA SER A 219 -7.88 7.59 18.11
C SER A 219 -7.81 6.32 18.95
N MET A 220 -8.26 6.39 20.19
CA MET A 220 -8.41 5.23 21.08
C MET A 220 -9.49 5.51 22.11
N LEU A 221 -10.10 4.46 22.67
CA LEU A 221 -10.95 4.59 23.84
C LEU A 221 -10.12 5.13 25.01
N HIS A 222 -10.55 6.23 25.61
CA HIS A 222 -9.90 6.87 26.76
C HIS A 222 -10.89 7.79 27.46
N ASP A 223 -10.98 7.64 28.78
CA ASP A 223 -11.75 8.52 29.64
C ASP A 223 -10.87 9.72 30.04
N PRO A 224 -11.27 10.98 29.77
CA PRO A 224 -10.47 12.15 30.13
C PRO A 224 -10.27 12.33 31.64
N ASP A 225 -11.00 11.60 32.49
CA ASP A 225 -10.74 11.54 33.94
C ASP A 225 -9.57 10.58 34.31
N ASP A 226 -9.15 9.71 33.39
CA ASP A 226 -7.94 8.88 33.53
C ASP A 226 -6.66 9.69 33.21
N PRO A 227 -5.47 9.27 33.68
CA PRO A 227 -4.20 9.90 33.27
C PRO A 227 -4.06 10.00 31.74
N GLU A 228 -3.48 11.13 31.28
CA GLU A 228 -3.22 11.36 29.86
C GLU A 228 -2.29 10.27 29.31
N PRO A 229 -2.60 9.64 28.17
CA PRO A 229 -1.76 8.60 27.61
C PRO A 229 -0.38 9.13 27.19
N ASP A 230 0.66 8.39 27.52
CA ASP A 230 2.04 8.62 27.10
C ASP A 230 2.74 7.26 26.84
N PRO A 231 4.01 7.20 26.37
CA PRO A 231 4.70 5.93 26.12
C PRO A 231 4.83 4.97 27.32
N TRP A 232 4.54 5.42 28.53
CA TRP A 232 4.60 4.63 29.75
C TRP A 232 3.23 4.45 30.43
N THR A 233 2.22 5.20 29.99
CA THR A 233 0.90 5.29 30.59
C THR A 233 -0.13 5.00 29.51
N GLY A 234 -0.59 3.76 29.43
CA GLY A 234 -1.63 3.36 28.47
C GLY A 234 -3.02 3.80 28.91
N SER A 235 -3.92 4.00 27.93
CA SER A 235 -5.36 4.12 28.21
C SER A 235 -5.93 2.77 28.65
N ARG A 236 -6.85 2.79 29.63
CA ARG A 236 -7.59 1.58 30.07
C ARG A 236 -8.44 0.95 28.97
N GLY A 237 -8.89 1.74 28.00
CA GLY A 237 -9.67 1.26 26.85
C GLY A 237 -8.82 0.75 25.69
N TRP A 238 -7.48 0.82 25.80
CA TRP A 238 -6.56 0.40 24.74
C TRP A 238 -5.84 -0.90 25.12
N ASN A 239 -5.97 -1.91 24.26
CA ASN A 239 -5.37 -3.23 24.46
C ASN A 239 -3.92 -3.35 23.93
N GLY A 240 -3.26 -2.23 23.64
CA GLY A 240 -1.90 -2.20 23.09
C GLY A 240 -1.79 -2.49 21.59
N LYS A 241 -2.91 -2.69 20.87
CA LYS A 241 -2.92 -3.07 19.44
C LYS A 241 -3.35 -1.90 18.56
N LEU A 242 -2.81 -1.81 17.34
CA LEU A 242 -3.04 -0.70 16.41
C LEU A 242 -3.66 -1.18 15.09
N VAL A 243 -4.65 -0.44 14.58
CA VAL A 243 -5.16 -0.58 13.21
C VAL A 243 -4.89 0.69 12.43
N TYR A 244 -4.27 0.57 11.26
CA TYR A 244 -4.06 1.65 10.31
C TYR A 244 -5.12 1.56 9.21
N THR A 245 -6.01 2.54 9.13
CA THR A 245 -7.08 2.56 8.12
C THR A 245 -6.68 3.37 6.89
N HIS A 246 -7.05 2.88 5.71
CA HIS A 246 -6.75 3.51 4.43
C HIS A 246 -8.01 3.91 3.67
N GLY A 247 -7.94 5.01 2.93
CA GLY A 247 -8.99 5.42 2.00
C GLY A 247 -8.73 4.95 0.56
N GLY A 248 -9.82 4.64 -0.15
CA GLY A 248 -9.79 4.25 -1.57
C GLY A 248 -9.73 5.43 -2.55
N GLY A 249 -9.93 5.13 -3.84
CA GLY A 249 -9.82 6.09 -4.95
C GLY A 249 -8.45 6.04 -5.63
N CYS A 250 -8.29 6.73 -6.75
CA CYS A 250 -7.02 7.02 -7.45
C CYS A 250 -7.34 7.79 -8.75
N ARG A 251 -7.53 9.11 -8.65
CA ARG A 251 -7.89 9.91 -9.84
C ARG A 251 -7.51 11.39 -9.79
N ASN A 252 -7.64 12.04 -8.64
CA ASN A 252 -7.46 13.50 -8.51
C ASN A 252 -6.58 13.89 -7.31
N GLY A 253 -5.80 12.93 -6.83
CA GLY A 253 -4.94 13.04 -5.65
C GLY A 253 -3.58 13.67 -5.93
N TRP A 254 -3.53 14.70 -6.78
CA TRP A 254 -2.28 15.33 -7.21
C TRP A 254 -2.18 16.75 -6.65
N PHE A 255 -0.98 17.17 -6.26
CA PHE A 255 -0.63 18.54 -5.86
C PHE A 255 -1.45 19.09 -4.66
N ARG A 256 -1.90 18.23 -3.74
CA ARG A 256 -2.80 18.57 -2.63
C ARG A 256 -2.49 17.79 -1.35
N GLN A 257 -2.80 18.39 -0.20
CA GLN A 257 -2.69 17.75 1.12
C GLN A 257 -3.79 16.73 1.42
N GLY A 258 -5.00 17.00 0.93
CA GLY A 258 -6.17 16.23 1.30
C GLY A 258 -6.90 16.75 2.57
N ALA A 259 -8.22 16.61 2.60
CA ALA A 259 -9.10 17.14 3.64
C ALA A 259 -9.82 16.04 4.45
N SER A 260 -9.43 14.77 4.27
CA SER A 260 -9.98 13.65 5.05
C SER A 260 -8.98 12.50 5.15
N THR A 261 -9.15 11.63 6.14
CA THR A 261 -8.35 10.40 6.35
C THR A 261 -9.16 9.15 5.97
N GLY A 262 -8.58 7.95 6.13
CA GLY A 262 -9.27 6.65 6.05
C GLY A 262 -10.25 6.37 7.19
N ALA A 263 -10.65 7.40 7.94
CA ALA A 263 -11.49 7.40 9.13
C ALA A 263 -10.91 6.62 10.32
N VAL A 264 -10.81 7.30 11.46
CA VAL A 264 -10.29 6.72 12.71
C VAL A 264 -11.40 6.36 13.72
N LEU A 265 -12.59 6.96 13.57
CA LEU A 265 -13.77 6.63 14.39
C LEU A 265 -14.47 5.38 13.85
N GLN A 266 -13.85 4.22 14.06
CA GLN A 266 -14.36 2.91 13.65
C GLN A 266 -14.95 2.18 14.86
N GLU A 267 -16.27 2.27 15.04
CA GLU A 267 -16.99 1.74 16.21
C GLU A 267 -16.56 0.32 16.57
N GLY A 268 -16.66 -0.63 15.63
CA GLY A 268 -16.33 -2.03 15.93
C GLY A 268 -14.85 -2.30 16.23
N LEU A 269 -13.92 -1.46 15.75
CA LEU A 269 -12.49 -1.59 16.08
C LEU A 269 -12.18 -1.00 17.45
N LEU A 270 -12.76 0.17 17.73
CA LEU A 270 -12.64 0.84 19.02
C LEU A 270 -13.28 -0.01 20.13
N GLU A 271 -14.45 -0.60 19.87
CA GLU A 271 -15.12 -1.52 20.81
C GLU A 271 -14.24 -2.71 21.17
N MET A 272 -13.50 -3.26 20.20
CA MET A 272 -12.51 -4.33 20.43
C MET A 272 -11.28 -3.87 21.24
N GLY A 273 -11.12 -2.57 21.48
CA GLY A 273 -10.00 -1.97 22.21
C GLY A 273 -8.80 -1.61 21.34
N PHE A 274 -8.91 -1.67 20.02
CA PHE A 274 -7.84 -1.22 19.12
C PHE A 274 -7.72 0.31 19.17
N ALA A 275 -6.48 0.81 19.16
CA ALA A 275 -6.24 2.15 18.67
C ALA A 275 -6.35 2.15 17.14
N VAL A 276 -6.81 3.27 16.56
CA VAL A 276 -7.00 3.42 15.11
C VAL A 276 -6.27 4.68 14.65
N THR A 277 -5.47 4.58 13.59
CA THR A 277 -4.75 5.71 13.01
C THR A 277 -4.93 5.77 11.50
N SER A 278 -4.82 6.96 10.93
CA SER A 278 -4.88 7.20 9.49
C SER A 278 -4.33 8.58 9.13
N ALA A 279 -4.05 8.81 7.85
CA ALA A 279 -3.61 10.11 7.35
C ALA A 279 -4.18 10.44 5.96
N SER A 280 -4.20 11.73 5.62
CA SER A 280 -4.79 12.24 4.37
C SER A 280 -4.06 11.75 3.11
N LEU A 281 -2.73 11.58 3.18
CA LEU A 281 -1.93 10.98 2.10
C LEU A 281 -2.00 9.44 2.08
N ASN A 282 -2.76 8.82 2.98
CA ASN A 282 -3.12 7.39 2.92
C ASN A 282 -4.56 7.15 2.46
N VAL A 283 -5.11 8.14 1.76
CA VAL A 283 -6.32 8.02 0.97
C VAL A 283 -5.93 8.18 -0.49
N PHE A 284 -6.01 7.12 -1.30
CA PHE A 284 -5.51 7.21 -2.68
C PHE A 284 -6.35 8.09 -3.62
N GLY A 285 -7.59 8.40 -3.24
CA GLY A 285 -8.33 9.50 -3.84
C GLY A 285 -7.63 10.86 -3.68
N GLN A 286 -6.75 11.02 -2.70
CA GLN A 286 -6.03 12.24 -2.36
C GLN A 286 -4.52 12.16 -2.62
N ASN A 287 -3.95 10.95 -2.70
CA ASN A 287 -2.54 10.69 -3.00
C ASN A 287 -2.38 9.30 -3.67
N CYS A 288 -2.43 9.22 -5.00
CA CYS A 288 -2.27 7.92 -5.69
C CYS A 288 -0.79 7.61 -5.99
N ASN A 289 0.03 7.53 -4.94
CA ASN A 289 1.45 7.19 -4.99
C ASN A 289 1.80 6.30 -3.79
N ASP A 290 2.18 5.06 -4.08
CA ASP A 290 2.45 4.03 -3.08
C ASP A 290 3.69 4.31 -2.24
N LEU A 291 4.71 4.94 -2.82
CA LEU A 291 5.94 5.27 -2.13
C LEU A 291 5.69 6.38 -1.10
N LEU A 292 5.00 7.44 -1.52
CA LEU A 292 4.62 8.55 -0.64
C LEU A 292 3.61 8.10 0.44
N ALA A 293 2.72 7.17 0.10
CA ALA A 293 1.84 6.57 1.08
C ALA A 293 2.61 5.71 2.10
N SER A 294 3.56 4.88 1.65
CA SER A 294 4.42 4.08 2.53
C SER A 294 5.26 4.94 3.47
N GLU A 295 5.83 6.03 2.94
CA GLU A 295 6.53 7.03 3.74
C GLU A 295 5.64 7.63 4.83
N THR A 296 4.41 7.99 4.46
CA THR A 296 3.43 8.52 5.41
C THR A 296 3.07 7.47 6.47
N HIS A 297 2.92 6.19 6.12
CA HIS A 297 2.69 5.12 7.10
C HIS A 297 3.81 5.02 8.12
N ILE A 298 5.07 5.06 7.67
CA ILE A 298 6.26 5.00 8.54
C ILE A 298 6.24 6.17 9.53
N MET A 299 6.08 7.39 9.04
CA MET A 299 6.14 8.60 9.87
C MET A 299 4.93 8.75 10.80
N VAL A 300 3.74 8.30 10.39
CA VAL A 300 2.54 8.33 11.26
C VAL A 300 2.65 7.26 12.34
N LYS A 301 3.17 6.06 12.02
CA LYS A 301 3.43 5.02 13.03
C LYS A 301 4.50 5.48 14.03
N GLU A 302 5.58 6.09 13.55
CA GLU A 302 6.58 6.74 14.40
C GLU A 302 5.93 7.72 15.39
N ARG A 303 5.14 8.66 14.86
CA ARG A 303 4.44 9.66 15.67
C ARG A 303 3.46 9.05 16.69
N PHE A 304 2.81 7.94 16.34
CA PHE A 304 1.96 7.18 17.26
C PHE A 304 2.79 6.58 18.40
N VAL A 305 3.92 5.94 18.09
CA VAL A 305 4.79 5.29 19.07
C VAL A 305 5.39 6.30 20.04
N GLU A 306 5.77 7.49 19.57
CA GLU A 306 6.27 8.56 20.45
C GLU A 306 5.19 9.15 21.35
N SER A 307 3.94 9.12 20.89
CA SER A 307 2.80 9.65 21.64
C SER A 307 2.30 8.64 22.69
N TYR A 308 2.31 7.33 22.39
CA TYR A 308 1.58 6.34 23.19
C TYR A 308 2.36 5.04 23.49
N GLY A 309 3.55 4.88 22.94
CA GLY A 309 4.35 3.67 23.07
C GLY A 309 4.17 2.68 21.92
N GLU A 310 5.03 1.67 21.88
CA GLU A 310 5.11 0.65 20.84
C GLU A 310 3.87 -0.29 20.90
N PRO A 311 3.07 -0.39 19.81
CA PRO A 311 2.00 -1.38 19.75
C PRO A 311 2.53 -2.82 19.77
N VAL A 312 1.76 -3.74 20.33
CA VAL A 312 2.05 -5.19 20.26
C VAL A 312 2.14 -5.65 18.80
N TYR A 313 1.25 -5.14 17.96
CA TYR A 313 1.28 -5.30 16.52
C TYR A 313 0.47 -4.18 15.83
N THR A 314 0.65 -4.03 14.52
CA THR A 314 -0.13 -3.12 13.67
C THR A 314 -0.82 -3.85 12.51
N ILE A 315 -2.13 -3.66 12.34
CA ILE A 315 -2.89 -4.17 11.18
C ILE A 315 -3.11 -3.05 10.16
N GLY A 316 -2.69 -3.25 8.91
CA GLY A 316 -3.09 -2.37 7.79
C GLY A 316 -4.42 -2.80 7.19
N THR A 317 -5.39 -1.89 7.03
CA THR A 317 -6.70 -2.25 6.46
C THR A 317 -7.29 -1.22 5.51
N GLY A 318 -7.88 -1.68 4.42
CA GLY A 318 -8.47 -0.81 3.41
C GLY A 318 -9.05 -1.57 2.23
N GLY A 319 -10.02 -0.95 1.56
CA GLY A 319 -10.65 -1.48 0.36
C GLY A 319 -10.22 -0.72 -0.90
N SER A 320 -10.25 -1.38 -2.06
CA SER A 320 -9.95 -0.72 -3.35
C SER A 320 -8.55 -0.10 -3.32
N GLY A 321 -8.43 1.23 -3.42
CA GLY A 321 -7.16 1.92 -3.28
C GLY A 321 -6.46 1.79 -1.92
N GLY A 322 -7.20 1.43 -0.87
CA GLY A 322 -6.61 1.04 0.41
C GLY A 322 -5.91 -0.32 0.38
N SER A 323 -6.28 -1.21 -0.55
CA SER A 323 -5.75 -2.58 -0.58
C SER A 323 -4.30 -2.66 -1.05
N TYR A 324 -3.97 -2.03 -2.19
CA TYR A 324 -2.59 -2.04 -2.66
C TYR A 324 -1.68 -1.17 -1.79
N GLN A 325 -2.19 -0.16 -1.07
CA GLN A 325 -1.42 0.53 -0.03
C GLN A 325 -0.92 -0.44 1.03
N SER A 326 -1.81 -1.28 1.55
CA SER A 326 -1.46 -2.34 2.50
C SER A 326 -0.48 -3.34 1.89
N HIS A 327 -0.76 -3.85 0.68
CA HIS A 327 0.12 -4.83 0.02
C HIS A 327 1.53 -4.25 -0.23
N GLN A 328 1.61 -3.11 -0.92
CA GLN A 328 2.89 -2.50 -1.30
C GLN A 328 3.69 -2.03 -0.09
N THR A 329 3.04 -1.48 0.95
CA THR A 329 3.74 -1.11 2.19
C THR A 329 4.23 -2.35 2.94
N ALA A 330 3.39 -3.37 3.10
CA ALA A 330 3.79 -4.60 3.79
C ALA A 330 4.92 -5.33 3.06
N ASP A 331 4.89 -5.35 1.72
CA ASP A 331 5.91 -6.02 0.91
C ASP A 331 7.22 -5.23 0.87
N ASN A 332 7.16 -3.92 0.63
CA ASN A 332 8.36 -3.10 0.45
C ASN A 332 8.96 -2.58 1.75
N TYR A 333 8.17 -2.44 2.82
CA TYR A 333 8.59 -1.87 4.12
C TYR A 333 8.13 -2.77 5.29
N PRO A 334 8.63 -4.03 5.36
CA PRO A 334 8.25 -4.99 6.40
C PRO A 334 8.46 -4.46 7.81
N GLY A 335 7.46 -4.67 8.68
CA GLY A 335 7.43 -4.17 10.06
C GLY A 335 6.59 -2.90 10.24
N VAL A 336 6.20 -2.22 9.17
CA VAL A 336 5.18 -1.16 9.24
C VAL A 336 3.83 -1.77 9.60
N PHE A 337 3.45 -2.85 8.91
CA PHE A 337 2.29 -3.69 9.24
C PHE A 337 2.75 -5.10 9.59
N ASP A 338 2.20 -5.64 10.68
CA ASP A 338 2.44 -7.02 11.11
C ASP A 338 1.48 -7.99 10.44
N GLY A 339 0.27 -7.53 10.09
CA GLY A 339 -0.75 -8.24 9.32
C GLY A 339 -1.58 -7.26 8.49
N ILE A 340 -2.23 -7.74 7.43
CA ILE A 340 -3.12 -6.91 6.61
C ILE A 340 -4.49 -7.55 6.39
N ILE A 341 -5.54 -6.74 6.51
CA ILE A 341 -6.91 -7.12 6.14
C ILE A 341 -7.37 -6.21 5.02
N VAL A 342 -7.42 -6.71 3.81
CA VAL A 342 -7.70 -5.94 2.60
C VAL A 342 -9.03 -6.35 2.00
N SER A 343 -9.65 -5.44 1.23
CA SER A 343 -10.84 -5.80 0.46
C SER A 343 -10.92 -5.25 -0.94
N SER A 344 -11.71 -5.93 -1.77
CA SER A 344 -11.87 -5.58 -3.20
C SER A 344 -10.50 -5.30 -3.83
N SER A 345 -9.58 -6.24 -3.60
CA SER A 345 -8.15 -5.97 -3.59
C SER A 345 -7.57 -5.78 -4.98
N PHE A 346 -6.47 -5.04 -5.05
CA PHE A 346 -5.50 -5.14 -6.13
C PHE A 346 -4.08 -5.35 -5.56
N PRO A 347 -3.18 -6.01 -6.31
CA PRO A 347 -1.79 -6.14 -5.89
C PRO A 347 -1.03 -4.81 -5.93
N ASP A 348 -1.23 -3.99 -7.00
CA ASP A 348 -0.62 -2.66 -7.15
C ASP A 348 -1.39 -1.78 -8.15
N VAL A 349 -1.05 -0.49 -8.20
CA VAL A 349 -1.64 0.47 -9.16
C VAL A 349 -1.20 0.20 -10.60
N THR A 350 0.09 -0.05 -10.83
CA THR A 350 0.66 -0.07 -12.18
C THR A 350 0.09 -1.20 -13.04
N SER A 351 0.18 -2.43 -12.55
CA SER A 351 -0.15 -3.62 -13.32
C SER A 351 -1.63 -4.00 -13.23
N ALA A 352 -2.22 -3.96 -12.03
CA ALA A 352 -3.61 -4.40 -11.86
C ALA A 352 -4.61 -3.33 -12.30
N THR A 353 -4.31 -2.07 -12.00
CA THR A 353 -5.16 -0.95 -12.39
C THR A 353 -4.76 -0.44 -13.78
N ILE A 354 -3.58 0.17 -13.94
CA ILE A 354 -3.25 0.93 -15.15
C ILE A 354 -3.26 0.08 -16.42
N PHE A 355 -2.64 -1.11 -16.44
CA PHE A 355 -2.60 -1.94 -17.65
C PHE A 355 -4.00 -2.33 -18.12
N THR A 356 -4.82 -2.87 -17.22
CA THR A 356 -6.20 -3.25 -17.50
C THR A 356 -7.03 -2.11 -18.09
N LEU A 357 -6.81 -0.87 -17.62
CA LEU A 357 -7.53 0.30 -18.09
C LEU A 357 -7.03 0.82 -19.43
N ALA A 358 -5.71 0.84 -19.62
CA ALA A 358 -5.09 1.23 -20.88
C ALA A 358 -5.55 0.27 -22.00
N ASP A 359 -5.55 -1.03 -21.73
CA ASP A 359 -6.04 -2.05 -22.65
C ASP A 359 -7.55 -1.89 -22.90
N ALA A 360 -8.35 -1.61 -21.87
CA ALA A 360 -9.78 -1.30 -22.04
C ALA A 360 -10.02 -0.04 -22.88
N ARG A 361 -9.17 0.99 -22.76
CA ARG A 361 -9.24 2.23 -23.55
C ARG A 361 -8.94 1.96 -25.02
N LEU A 362 -7.91 1.16 -25.32
CA LEU A 362 -7.59 0.71 -26.68
C LEU A 362 -8.75 -0.08 -27.29
N LEU A 363 -9.24 -1.10 -26.58
CA LEU A 363 -10.35 -1.93 -27.06
C LEU A 363 -11.64 -1.12 -27.24
N HIS A 364 -11.94 -0.20 -26.32
CA HIS A 364 -13.10 0.66 -26.45
C HIS A 364 -13.03 1.52 -27.72
N HIS A 365 -11.90 2.21 -27.93
CA HIS A 365 -11.68 3.02 -29.12
C HIS A 365 -11.76 2.20 -30.41
N TYR A 366 -11.14 1.02 -30.41
CA TYR A 366 -11.18 0.12 -31.57
C TYR A 366 -12.62 -0.27 -31.93
N PHE A 367 -13.41 -0.72 -30.94
CA PHE A 367 -14.78 -1.17 -31.20
C PHE A 367 -15.79 -0.06 -31.48
N THR A 368 -15.49 1.20 -31.14
CA THR A 368 -16.43 2.33 -31.38
C THR A 368 -16.03 3.23 -32.53
N GLU A 369 -14.74 3.45 -32.76
CA GLU A 369 -14.24 4.42 -33.75
C GLU A 369 -13.54 3.77 -34.94
N VAL A 370 -12.74 2.71 -34.71
CA VAL A 370 -11.91 2.09 -35.76
C VAL A 370 -12.69 1.06 -36.59
N ALA A 371 -13.34 0.11 -35.91
CA ALA A 371 -14.06 -1.01 -36.51
C ALA A 371 -15.48 -1.14 -35.93
N PRO A 372 -16.32 -0.09 -36.00
CA PRO A 372 -17.67 -0.14 -35.46
C PRO A 372 -18.49 -1.22 -36.19
N HIS A 373 -19.23 -2.02 -35.40
CA HIS A 373 -20.11 -3.10 -35.87
C HIS A 373 -19.44 -4.35 -36.47
N GLU A 374 -18.10 -4.42 -36.52
CA GLU A 374 -17.36 -5.60 -37.02
C GLU A 374 -17.30 -6.76 -35.99
N PHE A 375 -17.57 -6.45 -34.71
CA PHE A 375 -17.60 -7.43 -33.61
C PHE A 375 -18.92 -7.31 -32.85
N SER A 376 -19.57 -8.44 -32.60
CA SER A 376 -20.70 -8.54 -31.69
C SER A 376 -20.29 -8.22 -30.25
N LYS A 377 -21.26 -7.85 -29.40
CA LYS A 377 -21.00 -7.58 -27.98
C LYS A 377 -20.38 -8.77 -27.24
N ASP A 378 -20.75 -10.00 -27.60
CA ASP A 378 -20.18 -11.19 -26.96
C ASP A 378 -18.72 -11.39 -27.38
N GLU A 379 -18.39 -11.18 -28.67
CA GLU A 379 -17.00 -11.22 -29.14
C GLU A 379 -16.15 -10.14 -28.45
N GLN A 380 -16.63 -8.90 -28.38
CA GLN A 380 -15.95 -7.80 -27.68
C GLN A 380 -15.68 -8.13 -26.21
N ARG A 381 -16.68 -8.68 -25.51
CA ARG A 381 -16.56 -9.10 -24.10
C ARG A 381 -15.53 -10.22 -23.92
N ARG A 382 -15.50 -11.19 -24.84
CA ARG A 382 -14.50 -12.28 -24.79
C ARG A 382 -13.10 -11.76 -25.06
N ILE A 383 -12.94 -10.86 -26.03
CA ILE A 383 -11.63 -10.25 -26.36
C ILE A 383 -11.08 -9.45 -25.19
N SER A 384 -11.95 -8.72 -24.47
CA SER A 384 -11.52 -7.98 -23.28
C SER A 384 -11.27 -8.85 -22.04
N GLY A 385 -11.77 -10.10 -22.05
CA GLY A 385 -11.71 -11.01 -20.91
C GLY A 385 -12.73 -10.72 -19.80
N PHE A 386 -13.46 -9.60 -19.87
CA PHE A 386 -14.30 -9.12 -18.78
C PHE A 386 -15.61 -9.92 -18.62
N GLY A 387 -16.09 -9.99 -17.38
CA GLY A 387 -17.37 -10.65 -17.07
C GLY A 387 -18.59 -9.94 -17.66
N SER A 388 -18.54 -8.61 -17.78
CA SER A 388 -19.57 -7.80 -18.41
C SER A 388 -19.00 -7.04 -19.61
N TRP A 389 -19.77 -6.96 -20.70
CA TRP A 389 -19.46 -6.11 -21.85
C TRP A 389 -19.37 -4.62 -21.43
N GLY A 390 -20.20 -4.19 -20.48
CA GLY A 390 -20.20 -2.81 -19.98
C GLY A 390 -18.87 -2.40 -19.32
N SER A 391 -18.07 -3.37 -18.85
CA SER A 391 -16.75 -3.12 -18.28
C SER A 391 -15.78 -2.49 -19.28
N ILE A 392 -15.91 -2.75 -20.59
CA ILE A 392 -15.01 -2.18 -21.60
C ILE A 392 -15.05 -0.65 -21.56
N ALA A 393 -16.26 -0.08 -21.66
CA ALA A 393 -16.44 1.37 -21.59
C ALA A 393 -16.15 1.91 -20.18
N ASN A 394 -16.51 1.17 -19.13
CA ASN A 394 -16.28 1.58 -17.74
C ASN A 394 -14.79 1.74 -17.41
N LEU A 395 -14.00 0.71 -17.70
CA LEU A 395 -12.56 0.70 -17.43
C LEU A 395 -11.82 1.65 -18.40
N SER A 396 -12.28 1.78 -19.65
CA SER A 396 -11.77 2.82 -20.57
C SER A 396 -11.88 4.22 -19.99
N ARG A 397 -13.00 4.57 -19.33
CA ARG A 397 -13.14 5.85 -18.63
C ARG A 397 -12.13 5.98 -17.49
N GLY A 398 -11.87 4.91 -16.75
CA GLY A 398 -10.85 4.90 -15.70
C GLY A 398 -9.43 5.17 -16.19
N ALA A 399 -9.09 4.91 -17.46
CA ALA A 399 -7.78 5.26 -18.03
C ALA A 399 -7.49 6.77 -18.00
N ALA A 400 -8.49 7.62 -17.74
CA ALA A 400 -8.32 9.06 -17.53
C ALA A 400 -7.24 9.44 -16.49
N ARG A 401 -6.88 8.56 -15.55
CA ARG A 401 -5.79 8.80 -14.57
C ARG A 401 -4.37 8.76 -15.16
N ILE A 402 -4.23 8.33 -16.41
CA ILE A 402 -2.98 8.38 -17.17
C ILE A 402 -3.06 9.34 -18.38
N ASP A 403 -4.18 10.07 -18.52
CA ASP A 403 -4.41 11.07 -19.56
C ASP A 403 -3.92 12.42 -19.06
N ALA A 404 -2.94 13.00 -19.73
CA ALA A 404 -2.32 14.25 -19.32
C ALA A 404 -3.07 15.48 -19.84
N THR A 405 -4.14 15.29 -20.61
CA THR A 405 -4.84 16.36 -21.29
C THR A 405 -6.25 16.55 -20.75
N TYR A 406 -6.66 17.81 -20.64
CA TYR A 406 -7.99 18.17 -20.18
C TYR A 406 -8.89 18.53 -21.37
N SER A 407 -10.01 17.81 -21.54
CA SER A 407 -11.09 18.18 -22.47
C SER A 407 -12.38 18.50 -21.75
N LYS A 408 -12.83 19.77 -21.79
CA LYS A 408 -14.12 20.22 -21.23
C LYS A 408 -15.37 19.53 -21.83
N HIS A 409 -15.19 18.82 -22.94
CA HIS A 409 -16.26 18.10 -23.64
C HIS A 409 -16.35 16.63 -23.22
N ALA A 410 -15.34 16.10 -22.50
CA ALA A 410 -15.39 14.77 -21.92
C ALA A 410 -16.42 14.75 -20.77
N THR A 411 -17.01 13.58 -20.51
CA THR A 411 -17.80 13.41 -19.28
C THR A 411 -16.86 13.43 -18.07
N PRO A 412 -17.37 13.76 -16.86
CA PRO A 412 -16.56 13.75 -15.65
C PRO A 412 -15.77 12.46 -15.45
N GLU A 413 -16.33 11.30 -15.82
CA GLU A 413 -15.69 9.98 -15.70
C GLU A 413 -14.61 9.72 -16.75
N ALA A 414 -14.61 10.41 -17.89
CA ALA A 414 -13.64 10.26 -18.97
C ALA A 414 -12.56 11.38 -18.98
N GLN A 415 -12.71 12.36 -18.10
CA GLN A 415 -11.86 13.55 -18.01
C GLN A 415 -10.42 13.23 -17.59
N GLY A 416 -9.46 13.46 -18.49
CA GLY A 416 -8.02 13.49 -18.20
C GLY A 416 -7.57 14.78 -17.51
N ALA A 417 -6.33 14.78 -17.00
CA ALA A 417 -5.71 15.86 -16.23
C ALA A 417 -6.64 16.43 -15.12
N GLU A 418 -7.40 15.55 -14.49
CA GLU A 418 -8.28 15.90 -13.38
C GLU A 418 -7.43 16.38 -12.20
N VAL A 419 -7.71 17.59 -11.71
CA VAL A 419 -7.12 18.12 -10.48
C VAL A 419 -8.25 18.34 -9.49
N GLY A 420 -8.04 17.95 -8.24
CA GLY A 420 -9.08 17.97 -7.21
C GLY A 420 -9.40 19.36 -6.66
N LEU A 421 -8.69 20.41 -7.10
CA LEU A 421 -8.78 21.76 -6.58
C LEU A 421 -8.90 22.78 -7.73
N PRO A 422 -9.90 23.68 -7.72
CA PRO A 422 -10.10 24.71 -8.74
C PRO A 422 -8.86 25.59 -9.00
N GLU A 423 -8.05 25.83 -7.98
CA GLU A 423 -6.83 26.65 -8.04
C GLU A 423 -5.74 26.03 -8.93
N LEU A 424 -5.79 24.71 -9.14
CA LEU A 424 -4.85 23.98 -9.98
C LEU A 424 -5.26 23.99 -11.46
N GLU A 425 -6.52 24.29 -11.78
CA GLU A 425 -7.03 24.22 -13.15
C GLU A 425 -6.30 25.15 -14.14
N PRO A 426 -5.97 26.40 -13.79
CA PRO A 426 -5.24 27.30 -14.69
C PRO A 426 -3.78 26.87 -14.90
N LEU A 427 -3.25 25.99 -14.05
CA LEU A 427 -1.85 25.54 -14.09
C LEU A 427 -1.65 24.30 -14.97
N ARG A 428 -2.74 23.65 -15.41
CA ARG A 428 -2.70 22.39 -16.18
C ARG A 428 -1.82 22.51 -17.41
N TYR A 429 -1.10 21.43 -17.70
CA TYR A 429 -0.44 21.20 -18.97
C TYR A 429 -1.43 21.30 -20.13
N SER A 430 -1.03 21.99 -21.20
CA SER A 430 -1.75 22.06 -22.48
C SER A 430 -0.82 22.55 -23.58
N ALA A 431 -1.26 22.49 -24.84
CA ALA A 431 -0.51 23.10 -25.95
C ALA A 431 -0.22 24.60 -25.75
N SER A 432 -1.07 25.32 -25.00
CA SER A 432 -0.85 26.74 -24.65
C SER A 432 -0.06 26.94 -23.35
N ASN A 433 0.16 25.88 -22.57
CA ASN A 433 0.90 25.87 -21.31
C ASN A 433 1.75 24.60 -21.21
N PRO A 434 2.81 24.45 -22.02
CA PRO A 434 3.58 23.20 -22.13
C PRO A 434 4.39 22.87 -20.87
N GLU A 435 4.67 23.87 -20.03
CA GLU A 435 5.34 23.72 -18.73
C GLU A 435 4.35 23.56 -17.56
N GLY A 436 3.07 23.37 -17.87
CA GLY A 436 2.02 23.21 -16.88
C GLY A 436 2.11 21.89 -16.10
N ILE A 437 1.35 21.80 -15.01
CA ILE A 437 1.28 20.58 -14.21
C ILE A 437 0.61 19.46 -15.01
N ARG A 438 1.24 18.29 -15.01
CA ARG A 438 0.66 17.06 -15.56
C ARG A 438 0.07 16.26 -14.42
N ALA A 439 -1.22 15.98 -14.51
CA ALA A 439 -2.02 15.31 -13.48
C ALA A 439 -2.23 13.84 -13.83
N THR A 440 -1.14 13.08 -13.93
CA THR A 440 -1.16 11.64 -14.21
C THR A 440 -0.49 10.86 -13.08
N VAL A 441 -0.83 9.57 -12.97
CA VAL A 441 -0.15 8.65 -12.03
C VAL A 441 1.37 8.63 -12.28
N TYR A 442 1.82 8.71 -13.53
CA TYR A 442 3.25 8.68 -13.86
C TYR A 442 3.97 9.94 -13.41
N ASP A 443 3.41 11.11 -13.69
CA ASP A 443 3.98 12.39 -13.24
C ASP A 443 4.01 12.50 -11.73
N HIS A 444 3.02 11.90 -11.05
CA HIS A 444 3.00 11.82 -9.59
C HIS A 444 4.02 10.82 -9.02
N THR A 445 4.52 9.87 -9.83
CA THR A 445 5.51 8.85 -9.45
C THR A 445 6.89 9.09 -10.10
N VAL A 446 7.14 10.31 -10.59
CA VAL A 446 8.36 10.68 -11.34
C VAL A 446 9.66 10.44 -10.55
N ASN A 447 9.64 10.55 -9.22
CA ASN A 447 10.80 10.27 -8.38
C ASN A 447 11.28 8.82 -8.52
N VAL A 448 10.36 7.90 -8.86
CA VAL A 448 10.66 6.50 -9.10
C VAL A 448 11.00 6.28 -10.57
N TYR A 449 10.07 6.57 -11.48
CA TYR A 449 10.23 6.20 -12.89
C TYR A 449 11.22 7.07 -13.66
N GLY A 450 11.52 8.26 -13.15
CA GLY A 450 12.37 9.23 -13.83
C GLY A 450 11.66 9.96 -14.96
N VAL A 451 12.42 10.71 -15.73
CA VAL A 451 11.96 11.52 -16.87
C VAL A 451 12.43 10.85 -18.16
N ASP A 452 11.53 10.74 -19.13
CA ASP A 452 11.87 10.35 -20.50
C ASP A 452 12.46 11.56 -21.23
N GLU A 453 13.75 11.50 -21.56
CA GLU A 453 14.47 12.60 -22.22
C GLU A 453 13.87 12.99 -23.59
N SER A 454 13.16 12.07 -24.27
CA SER A 454 12.57 12.34 -25.58
C SER A 454 11.30 13.19 -25.50
N THR A 455 10.59 13.14 -24.37
CA THR A 455 9.32 13.87 -24.16
C THR A 455 9.47 15.00 -23.14
N GLY A 456 10.43 14.90 -22.22
CA GLY A 456 10.56 15.78 -21.06
C GLY A 456 9.58 15.48 -19.93
N PHE A 457 8.75 14.43 -20.05
CA PHE A 457 7.73 14.05 -19.06
C PHE A 457 8.14 12.79 -18.28
N ALA A 458 7.34 12.42 -17.27
CA ALA A 458 7.61 11.20 -16.51
C ALA A 458 7.63 9.96 -17.42
N ALA A 459 8.66 9.13 -17.25
CA ALA A 459 8.80 7.87 -17.97
C ALA A 459 7.72 6.87 -17.54
N ARG A 460 7.29 6.00 -18.47
CA ARG A 460 6.11 5.14 -18.28
C ARG A 460 6.46 3.66 -18.41
N PRO A 461 6.20 2.82 -17.39
CA PRO A 461 6.24 1.37 -17.52
C PRO A 461 4.95 0.85 -18.18
N LEU A 462 4.67 1.23 -19.43
CA LEU A 462 3.45 0.85 -20.16
C LEU A 462 3.80 0.37 -21.56
N ASP A 463 3.40 -0.85 -21.92
CA ASP A 463 3.74 -1.51 -23.18
C ASP A 463 2.53 -2.28 -23.74
N ASN A 464 2.33 -2.24 -25.07
CA ASN A 464 1.41 -3.12 -25.78
C ASN A 464 1.99 -3.71 -27.08
N TYR A 465 3.31 -3.62 -27.27
CA TYR A 465 3.95 -3.86 -28.55
C TYR A 465 3.80 -5.30 -29.04
N GLY A 466 4.10 -6.29 -28.20
CA GLY A 466 3.99 -7.71 -28.54
C GLY A 466 2.64 -8.37 -28.21
N VAL A 467 1.67 -7.61 -27.67
CA VAL A 467 0.42 -8.17 -27.12
C VAL A 467 -0.54 -8.56 -28.24
N GLN A 468 -0.95 -9.84 -28.25
CA GLN A 468 -1.91 -10.40 -29.20
C GLN A 468 -3.35 -10.35 -28.65
N TYR A 469 -4.04 -9.22 -28.83
CA TYR A 469 -5.40 -9.07 -28.31
C TYR A 469 -6.35 -10.09 -28.95
N GLY A 470 -7.09 -10.82 -28.11
CA GLY A 470 -8.07 -11.83 -28.54
C GLY A 470 -7.50 -13.20 -28.92
N LEU A 471 -6.23 -13.51 -28.60
CA LEU A 471 -5.59 -14.79 -28.96
C LEU A 471 -6.36 -16.02 -28.47
N GLU A 472 -6.73 -16.08 -27.19
CA GLU A 472 -7.52 -17.20 -26.65
C GLU A 472 -8.89 -17.31 -27.35
N VAL A 473 -9.49 -16.17 -27.72
CA VAL A 473 -10.80 -16.10 -28.39
C VAL A 473 -10.71 -16.65 -29.82
N LEU A 474 -9.60 -16.38 -30.51
CA LEU A 474 -9.28 -16.97 -31.81
C LEU A 474 -9.10 -18.49 -31.69
N ASN A 475 -8.26 -18.93 -30.74
CA ASN A 475 -7.95 -20.35 -30.55
C ASN A 475 -9.19 -21.16 -30.16
N HIS A 476 -10.18 -20.55 -29.51
CA HIS A 476 -11.50 -21.14 -29.24
C HIS A 476 -12.51 -21.03 -30.39
N GLY A 477 -12.09 -20.54 -31.56
CA GLY A 477 -12.92 -20.38 -32.76
C GLY A 477 -14.10 -19.43 -32.58
N LYS A 478 -13.98 -18.44 -31.68
CA LYS A 478 -15.04 -17.46 -31.39
C LYS A 478 -14.94 -16.20 -32.21
N ILE A 479 -13.77 -15.94 -32.79
CA ILE A 479 -13.54 -14.96 -33.85
C ILE A 479 -12.76 -15.63 -34.99
N THR A 480 -12.84 -15.05 -36.18
CA THR A 480 -12.13 -15.53 -37.37
C THR A 480 -10.68 -15.05 -37.41
N PRO A 481 -9.78 -15.75 -38.16
CA PRO A 481 -8.44 -15.24 -38.45
C PRO A 481 -8.44 -13.80 -38.98
N ALA A 482 -9.34 -13.50 -39.93
CA ALA A 482 -9.49 -12.14 -40.48
C ALA A 482 -9.85 -11.09 -39.41
N GLN A 483 -10.77 -11.41 -38.49
CA GLN A 483 -11.10 -10.51 -37.37
C GLN A 483 -9.89 -10.30 -36.43
N PHE A 484 -9.15 -11.37 -36.14
CA PHE A 484 -7.96 -11.30 -35.28
C PHE A 484 -6.83 -10.46 -35.89
N LEU A 485 -6.56 -10.64 -37.19
CA LEU A 485 -5.60 -9.84 -37.94
C LEU A 485 -6.00 -8.37 -37.99
N ALA A 486 -7.26 -8.07 -38.34
CA ALA A 486 -7.76 -6.69 -38.37
C ALA A 486 -7.64 -6.00 -37.01
N LEU A 487 -8.01 -6.70 -35.92
CA LEU A 487 -7.86 -6.19 -34.56
C LEU A 487 -6.40 -5.85 -34.25
N ASN A 488 -5.48 -6.79 -34.46
CA ASN A 488 -4.09 -6.58 -34.06
C ASN A 488 -3.32 -5.61 -34.98
N ARG A 489 -3.73 -5.46 -36.23
CA ARG A 489 -3.20 -4.47 -37.17
C ARG A 489 -3.59 -3.04 -36.80
N ASP A 490 -4.86 -2.83 -36.44
CA ASP A 490 -5.44 -1.48 -36.37
C ASP A 490 -5.70 -0.98 -34.93
N ILE A 491 -5.40 -1.77 -33.87
CA ILE A 491 -5.61 -1.35 -32.47
C ILE A 491 -4.71 -0.20 -32.01
N GLY A 492 -3.50 -0.08 -32.57
CA GLY A 492 -2.56 0.99 -32.28
C GLY A 492 -2.08 1.04 -30.82
N GLY A 493 -1.78 2.26 -30.35
CA GLY A 493 -1.23 2.53 -29.03
C GLY A 493 -1.49 3.96 -28.57
N PHE A 494 -0.69 4.43 -27.60
CA PHE A 494 -0.80 5.76 -27.02
C PHE A 494 0.52 6.54 -27.13
N ASP A 495 0.43 7.83 -27.44
CA ASP A 495 1.55 8.74 -27.24
C ASP A 495 1.72 9.15 -25.77
N ALA A 496 2.59 10.13 -25.47
CA ALA A 496 2.88 10.59 -24.10
C ALA A 496 1.68 11.25 -23.39
N ASP A 497 0.73 11.79 -24.16
CA ASP A 497 -0.43 12.53 -23.66
C ASP A 497 -1.70 11.66 -23.58
N LEU A 498 -1.57 10.37 -23.96
CA LEU A 498 -2.64 9.36 -24.06
C LEU A 498 -3.54 9.55 -25.29
N ASP A 499 -3.08 10.27 -26.31
CA ASP A 499 -3.76 10.30 -27.59
C ASP A 499 -3.57 8.97 -28.33
N HIS A 500 -4.63 8.49 -28.98
CA HIS A 500 -4.57 7.27 -29.78
C HIS A 500 -3.71 7.50 -31.03
N VAL A 501 -2.73 6.62 -31.23
CA VAL A 501 -1.84 6.64 -32.41
C VAL A 501 -1.83 5.28 -33.10
N PRO A 502 -1.59 5.21 -34.43
CA PRO A 502 -1.55 3.94 -35.15
C PRO A 502 -0.44 2.99 -34.69
N GLN A 503 0.63 3.53 -34.09
CA GLN A 503 1.76 2.74 -33.62
C GLN A 503 1.49 2.18 -32.23
N ARG A 504 1.82 0.90 -32.03
CA ARG A 504 1.87 0.32 -30.69
C ARG A 504 2.94 1.00 -29.84
N HIS A 505 2.65 1.20 -28.56
CA HIS A 505 3.52 1.88 -27.61
C HIS A 505 4.42 0.88 -26.89
N ARG A 506 5.61 1.33 -26.50
CA ARG A 506 6.60 0.56 -25.73
C ARG A 506 6.84 1.24 -24.39
N ALA A 507 7.15 0.45 -23.37
CA ALA A 507 7.55 1.01 -22.07
C ALA A 507 8.92 1.69 -22.18
N HIS A 508 9.14 2.69 -21.33
CA HIS A 508 10.50 3.21 -21.13
C HIS A 508 11.33 2.15 -20.36
N PRO A 509 12.48 1.68 -20.89
CA PRO A 509 13.20 0.55 -20.31
C PRO A 509 13.58 0.73 -18.84
N ASP A 510 14.08 1.92 -18.46
CA ASP A 510 14.44 2.19 -17.06
C ASP A 510 13.20 2.28 -16.15
N ALA A 511 12.06 2.74 -16.66
CA ALA A 511 10.84 2.82 -15.87
C ALA A 511 10.26 1.42 -15.63
N ALA A 512 10.29 0.56 -16.66
CA ALA A 512 9.91 -0.85 -16.55
C ALA A 512 10.81 -1.59 -15.55
N ARG A 513 12.14 -1.45 -15.68
CA ARG A 513 13.11 -2.01 -14.73
C ARG A 513 12.81 -1.54 -13.31
N ARG A 514 12.71 -0.22 -13.08
CA ARG A 514 12.45 0.33 -11.74
C ARG A 514 11.10 -0.09 -11.18
N ALA A 515 10.05 -0.21 -12.00
CA ALA A 515 8.75 -0.66 -11.54
C ALA A 515 8.82 -2.06 -10.90
N LEU A 516 9.56 -2.97 -11.52
CA LEU A 516 9.71 -4.36 -11.07
C LEU A 516 10.76 -4.50 -9.97
N ASP A 517 11.96 -3.99 -10.22
CA ASP A 517 13.12 -4.23 -9.38
C ASP A 517 13.01 -3.51 -8.02
N THR A 518 12.17 -2.49 -7.90
CA THR A 518 11.94 -1.76 -6.64
C THR A 518 10.59 -2.08 -5.97
N GLY A 519 9.89 -3.10 -6.46
CA GLY A 519 8.64 -3.59 -5.89
C GLY A 519 7.45 -2.62 -6.02
N ARG A 520 7.49 -1.67 -6.97
CA ARG A 520 6.31 -0.84 -7.28
C ARG A 520 5.22 -1.67 -7.96
N ILE A 521 5.61 -2.59 -8.83
CA ILE A 521 4.82 -3.77 -9.13
C ILE A 521 5.06 -4.76 -8.00
N LEU A 522 3.99 -5.20 -7.35
CA LEU A 522 4.07 -6.02 -6.14
C LEU A 522 4.89 -7.29 -6.40
N ASN A 523 5.91 -7.55 -5.58
CA ASN A 523 6.77 -8.72 -5.70
C ASN A 523 6.15 -9.94 -5.01
N GLY A 524 5.68 -9.77 -3.77
CA GLY A 524 5.08 -10.80 -2.92
C GLY A 524 6.09 -11.61 -2.10
N GLY A 525 7.39 -11.50 -2.39
CA GLY A 525 8.48 -12.17 -1.68
C GLY A 525 9.31 -11.24 -0.77
N GLY A 526 8.93 -9.96 -0.66
CA GLY A 526 9.48 -9.05 0.32
C GLY A 526 8.88 -9.34 1.70
N GLY A 527 8.35 -8.31 2.36
CA GLY A 527 7.69 -8.48 3.65
C GLY A 527 6.46 -9.39 3.62
N LEU A 528 5.74 -9.46 2.49
CA LEU A 528 4.56 -10.31 2.38
C LEU A 528 4.86 -11.80 2.50
N ALA A 529 6.11 -12.25 2.35
CA ALA A 529 6.50 -13.62 2.66
C ALA A 529 6.30 -13.99 4.14
N SER A 530 6.16 -13.00 5.02
CA SER A 530 6.13 -13.14 6.47
C SER A 530 4.95 -12.43 7.16
N THR A 531 3.99 -11.93 6.37
CA THR A 531 2.84 -11.15 6.85
C THR A 531 1.55 -11.95 6.67
N PRO A 532 0.72 -12.14 7.70
CA PRO A 532 -0.66 -12.60 7.54
C PRO A 532 -1.48 -11.71 6.60
N VAL A 533 -2.15 -12.31 5.61
CA VAL A 533 -3.02 -11.61 4.67
C VAL A 533 -4.42 -12.22 4.72
N ILE A 534 -5.41 -11.42 5.12
CA ILE A 534 -6.83 -11.74 4.92
C ILE A 534 -7.37 -10.82 3.83
N ASP A 535 -7.77 -11.39 2.71
CA ASP A 535 -8.36 -10.68 1.58
C ASP A 535 -9.85 -11.06 1.44
N TYR A 536 -10.72 -10.10 1.71
CA TYR A 536 -12.16 -10.30 1.64
C TYR A 536 -12.82 -9.45 0.57
N ARG A 537 -13.91 -9.89 -0.06
CA ARG A 537 -14.61 -9.05 -1.04
C ARG A 537 -16.09 -9.32 -1.19
N SER A 538 -16.81 -8.28 -1.61
CA SER A 538 -18.09 -8.45 -2.30
C SER A 538 -17.82 -8.73 -3.78
N PHE A 539 -18.64 -9.60 -4.40
CA PHE A 539 -18.49 -9.93 -5.81
C PHE A 539 -19.15 -8.87 -6.69
N THR A 540 -18.39 -8.27 -7.62
CA THR A 540 -18.87 -7.15 -8.46
C THR A 540 -18.75 -7.41 -9.96
N ASP A 541 -18.08 -8.48 -10.38
CA ASP A 541 -17.80 -8.78 -11.78
C ASP A 541 -19.06 -9.00 -12.64
N HIS A 542 -20.21 -9.29 -12.02
CA HIS A 542 -21.51 -9.45 -12.69
C HIS A 542 -22.25 -8.12 -12.93
N ARG A 543 -21.75 -6.98 -12.44
CA ARG A 543 -22.41 -5.68 -12.61
C ARG A 543 -22.54 -5.35 -14.09
N GLU A 544 -23.77 -5.10 -14.54
CA GLU A 544 -24.07 -4.85 -15.96
C GLU A 544 -23.27 -3.66 -16.52
N GLY A 545 -23.14 -2.57 -15.75
CA GLY A 545 -22.34 -1.39 -16.11
C GLY A 545 -20.82 -1.56 -15.95
N GLY A 546 -20.36 -2.75 -15.54
CA GLY A 546 -18.98 -3.06 -15.23
C GLY A 546 -18.50 -2.48 -13.89
N ASP A 547 -17.45 -3.09 -13.36
CA ASP A 547 -16.76 -2.65 -12.15
C ASP A 547 -15.27 -2.99 -12.27
N ILE A 548 -14.41 -2.10 -11.76
CA ILE A 548 -12.96 -2.30 -11.76
C ILE A 548 -12.52 -3.31 -10.69
N HIS A 549 -13.33 -3.54 -9.64
CA HIS A 549 -13.01 -4.44 -8.53
C HIS A 549 -13.21 -5.92 -8.90
N MET A 550 -12.52 -6.35 -9.95
CA MET A 550 -12.58 -7.70 -10.50
C MET A 550 -11.92 -8.72 -9.57
N ILE A 551 -12.48 -9.92 -9.46
CA ILE A 551 -11.97 -10.97 -8.56
C ILE A 551 -10.59 -11.49 -8.96
N VAL A 552 -10.23 -11.40 -10.24
CA VAL A 552 -8.92 -11.81 -10.76
C VAL A 552 -7.75 -11.12 -10.06
N HIS A 553 -7.93 -9.90 -9.56
CA HIS A 553 -6.87 -9.18 -8.86
C HIS A 553 -6.44 -9.85 -7.55
N GLN A 554 -7.38 -10.46 -6.83
CA GLN A 554 -7.09 -11.23 -5.62
C GLN A 554 -6.32 -12.52 -5.97
N HIS A 555 -6.70 -13.20 -7.05
CA HIS A 555 -5.95 -14.34 -7.57
C HIS A 555 -4.56 -13.96 -8.08
N SER A 556 -4.42 -12.78 -8.70
CA SER A 556 -3.14 -12.22 -9.15
C SER A 556 -2.19 -11.97 -7.97
N THR A 557 -2.68 -11.39 -6.86
CA THR A 557 -1.89 -11.25 -5.61
C THR A 557 -1.40 -12.61 -5.11
N ARG A 558 -2.27 -13.63 -5.04
CA ARG A 558 -1.85 -14.98 -4.61
C ARG A 558 -0.86 -15.64 -5.56
N ALA A 559 -1.04 -15.46 -6.87
CA ALA A 559 -0.11 -15.97 -7.86
C ALA A 559 1.30 -15.38 -7.68
N ARG A 560 1.41 -14.11 -7.28
CA ARG A 560 2.70 -13.45 -6.97
C ARG A 560 3.34 -13.99 -5.69
N LEU A 561 2.56 -14.16 -4.62
CA LEU A 561 3.03 -14.82 -3.39
C LEU A 561 3.59 -16.22 -3.70
N ALA A 562 2.83 -17.03 -4.46
CA ALA A 562 3.25 -18.37 -4.86
C ALA A 562 4.49 -18.35 -5.76
N LYS A 563 4.57 -17.41 -6.72
CA LYS A 563 5.72 -17.24 -7.61
C LYS A 563 7.00 -16.89 -6.82
N ALA A 564 6.88 -16.01 -5.81
CA ALA A 564 8.04 -15.53 -5.06
C ALA A 564 8.47 -16.48 -3.93
N ASN A 565 7.52 -17.14 -3.28
CA ASN A 565 7.77 -17.93 -2.05
C ASN A 565 7.62 -19.45 -2.25
N GLY A 566 7.10 -19.90 -3.40
CA GLY A 566 6.74 -21.30 -3.66
C GLY A 566 5.40 -21.74 -3.07
N HIS A 567 4.76 -20.89 -2.26
CA HIS A 567 3.45 -21.11 -1.65
C HIS A 567 2.78 -19.77 -1.31
N ALA A 568 1.52 -19.80 -0.86
CA ALA A 568 0.79 -18.61 -0.43
C ALA A 568 -0.03 -18.89 0.84
N ASP A 569 0.49 -19.73 1.72
CA ASP A 569 -0.26 -20.30 2.86
C ASP A 569 -0.61 -19.24 3.93
N ASN A 570 0.10 -18.12 3.92
CA ASN A 570 -0.18 -16.92 4.70
C ASN A 570 -1.23 -15.99 4.08
N HIS A 571 -1.90 -16.39 2.99
CA HIS A 571 -2.97 -15.61 2.36
C HIS A 571 -4.30 -16.36 2.36
N VAL A 572 -5.33 -15.74 2.94
CA VAL A 572 -6.70 -16.27 3.08
C VAL A 572 -7.67 -15.41 2.27
N MET A 573 -8.44 -16.05 1.40
CA MET A 573 -9.39 -15.41 0.49
C MET A 573 -10.84 -15.65 0.92
N ASN A 574 -11.64 -14.59 1.06
CA ASN A 574 -13.02 -14.66 1.55
C ASN A 574 -13.98 -13.89 0.61
N VAL A 575 -15.05 -14.50 0.12
CA VAL A 575 -15.94 -13.86 -0.88
C VAL A 575 -17.42 -13.94 -0.49
N GLY A 576 -18.17 -12.86 -0.75
CA GLY A 576 -19.63 -12.86 -0.65
C GLY A 576 -20.16 -12.63 0.77
N GLY A 577 -19.31 -12.14 1.67
CA GLY A 577 -19.69 -11.94 3.06
C GLY A 577 -20.56 -10.71 3.35
N ARG A 578 -21.16 -10.70 4.54
CA ARG A 578 -21.84 -9.53 5.12
C ARG A 578 -20.83 -8.75 5.97
N TRP A 579 -20.06 -7.93 5.27
CA TRP A 579 -18.94 -7.20 5.86
C TRP A 579 -19.42 -6.07 6.79
N GLY A 580 -19.12 -6.20 8.08
CA GLY A 580 -19.39 -5.24 9.14
C GLY A 580 -19.02 -5.79 10.52
N TYR A 581 -19.45 -5.09 11.56
CA TYR A 581 -19.19 -5.46 12.96
C TYR A 581 -20.48 -5.77 13.74
N THR A 582 -21.66 -5.59 13.14
CA THR A 582 -22.97 -5.74 13.80
C THR A 582 -23.48 -7.19 13.70
N GLU A 583 -24.52 -7.53 14.45
CA GLU A 583 -25.15 -8.85 14.37
C GLU A 583 -25.67 -9.18 12.95
N GLU A 584 -26.17 -8.20 12.21
CA GLU A 584 -26.68 -8.39 10.84
C GLU A 584 -25.57 -8.53 9.80
N ARG A 585 -24.39 -7.94 10.08
CA ARG A 585 -23.20 -7.96 9.23
C ARG A 585 -21.97 -8.31 10.08
N PRO A 586 -21.83 -9.54 10.58
CA PRO A 586 -20.84 -9.86 11.61
C PRO A 586 -19.45 -10.19 11.05
N ASP A 587 -19.34 -10.43 9.74
CA ASP A 587 -18.22 -11.20 9.20
C ASP A 587 -16.89 -10.44 9.25
N LEU A 588 -16.90 -9.11 9.11
CA LEU A 588 -15.65 -8.34 9.17
C LEU A 588 -15.11 -8.32 10.60
N GLY A 589 -15.97 -8.17 11.60
CA GLY A 589 -15.58 -8.31 13.00
C GLY A 589 -15.04 -9.72 13.31
N GLY A 590 -15.58 -10.76 12.66
CA GLY A 590 -15.00 -12.11 12.71
C GLY A 590 -13.57 -12.16 12.18
N LEU A 591 -13.30 -11.56 11.01
CA LEU A 591 -11.97 -11.53 10.41
C LEU A 591 -10.94 -10.78 11.27
N PHE A 592 -11.32 -9.68 11.92
CA PHE A 592 -10.41 -8.97 12.84
C PHE A 592 -10.07 -9.81 14.08
N ARG A 593 -11.01 -10.58 14.63
CA ARG A 593 -10.72 -11.51 15.73
C ARG A 593 -9.80 -12.65 15.29
N SER A 594 -10.01 -13.20 14.10
CA SER A 594 -9.10 -14.23 13.56
C SER A 594 -7.71 -13.68 13.24
N MET A 595 -7.60 -12.43 12.77
CA MET A 595 -6.31 -11.78 12.57
C MET A 595 -5.60 -11.50 13.91
N ASP A 596 -6.34 -11.07 14.93
CA ASP A 596 -5.81 -10.94 16.29
C ASP A 596 -5.23 -12.26 16.80
N GLU A 597 -6.00 -13.35 16.74
CA GLU A 597 -5.52 -14.68 17.12
C GLU A 597 -4.25 -15.07 16.36
N TRP A 598 -4.22 -14.85 15.04
CA TRP A 598 -3.06 -15.17 14.21
C TRP A 598 -1.81 -14.36 14.60
N LEU A 599 -1.96 -13.05 14.82
CA LEU A 599 -0.84 -12.18 15.21
C LEU A 599 -0.37 -12.45 16.63
N MET A 600 -1.27 -12.77 17.56
CA MET A 600 -0.90 -13.15 18.92
C MET A 600 -0.15 -14.49 18.95
N ASN A 601 -0.59 -15.48 18.17
CA ASN A 601 0.15 -16.73 18.00
C ASN A 601 1.57 -16.50 17.44
N LEU A 602 1.76 -15.50 16.58
CA LEU A 602 3.08 -15.09 16.07
C LEU A 602 3.95 -14.43 17.14
N VAL A 603 3.36 -13.56 17.96
CA VAL A 603 4.04 -12.88 19.07
C VAL A 603 4.50 -13.88 20.13
N GLU A 604 3.66 -14.87 20.44
CA GLU A 604 3.94 -15.92 21.43
C GLU A 604 4.81 -17.06 20.88
N GLY A 605 5.00 -17.12 19.56
CA GLY A 605 5.71 -18.20 18.88
C GLY A 605 7.24 -18.16 19.04
N ASP A 606 7.89 -19.32 18.89
CA ASP A 606 9.34 -19.50 19.05
C ASP A 606 10.16 -18.66 18.06
N SER A 607 10.86 -17.64 18.55
CA SER A 607 11.66 -16.73 17.71
C SER A 607 12.88 -17.35 17.03
N SER A 608 13.22 -18.62 17.32
CA SER A 608 14.30 -19.34 16.64
C SER A 608 13.91 -19.85 15.23
N VAL A 609 12.62 -19.89 14.91
CA VAL A 609 12.11 -20.28 13.59
C VAL A 609 11.96 -19.04 12.69
N LEU A 610 12.30 -19.17 11.40
CA LEU A 610 12.18 -18.08 10.42
C LEU A 610 10.74 -17.52 10.41
N ARG A 611 10.60 -16.20 10.36
CA ARG A 611 9.27 -15.56 10.43
C ARG A 611 8.33 -16.03 9.30
N SER A 612 8.88 -16.28 8.12
CA SER A 612 8.16 -16.82 6.96
C SER A 612 7.58 -18.23 7.17
N GLU A 613 8.17 -19.02 8.07
CA GLU A 613 7.62 -20.33 8.46
C GLU A 613 6.63 -20.18 9.61
N ARG A 614 6.95 -19.33 10.60
CA ARG A 614 6.09 -19.07 11.76
C ARG A 614 4.74 -18.50 11.36
N VAL A 615 4.70 -17.61 10.38
CA VAL A 615 3.43 -17.02 9.90
C VAL A 615 2.46 -18.09 9.43
N VAL A 616 2.94 -19.17 8.81
CA VAL A 616 2.08 -20.28 8.40
C VAL A 616 1.67 -21.15 9.60
N GLN A 617 2.62 -21.43 10.50
CA GLN A 617 2.37 -22.26 11.70
C GLN A 617 1.40 -21.60 12.70
N ALA A 618 1.43 -20.29 12.81
CA ALA A 618 0.61 -19.50 13.73
C ALA A 618 -0.83 -19.27 13.25
N LYS A 619 -1.14 -19.62 12.00
CA LYS A 619 -2.45 -19.39 11.38
C LYS A 619 -3.53 -20.23 12.08
N PRO A 620 -4.66 -19.62 12.51
CA PRO A 620 -5.78 -20.37 13.08
C PRO A 620 -6.28 -21.44 12.11
N SER A 621 -6.49 -22.66 12.62
CA SER A 621 -6.77 -23.84 11.78
C SER A 621 -8.10 -23.77 11.02
N ASP A 622 -9.06 -22.97 11.50
CA ASP A 622 -10.36 -22.75 10.87
C ASP A 622 -10.39 -21.49 9.97
N LEU A 623 -9.34 -20.66 10.00
CA LEU A 623 -9.15 -19.53 9.11
C LEU A 623 -8.63 -20.02 7.76
N VAL A 624 -9.56 -20.52 6.95
CA VAL A 624 -9.30 -21.00 5.60
C VAL A 624 -10.02 -20.15 4.57
N ASP A 625 -9.61 -20.32 3.31
CA ASP A 625 -10.36 -19.80 2.17
C ASP A 625 -11.83 -20.19 2.25
N ASN A 626 -12.70 -19.25 1.93
CA ASN A 626 -14.12 -19.51 1.87
C ASN A 626 -14.88 -18.55 0.96
N CYS A 627 -16.08 -18.97 0.60
CA CYS A 627 -17.10 -18.08 0.09
C CYS A 627 -18.44 -18.33 0.76
N TRP A 628 -19.35 -17.38 0.62
CA TRP A 628 -20.69 -17.50 1.17
C TRP A 628 -21.70 -17.83 0.08
N ASP A 629 -22.30 -19.01 0.13
CA ASP A 629 -23.42 -19.35 -0.76
C ASP A 629 -24.69 -18.67 -0.24
N THR A 630 -25.21 -17.74 -1.04
CA THR A 630 -26.43 -16.98 -0.76
C THR A 630 -27.56 -17.29 -1.73
N ARG A 631 -27.48 -18.40 -2.49
CA ARG A 631 -28.53 -18.81 -3.43
C ARG A 631 -29.74 -19.43 -2.72
N GLY A 632 -29.55 -19.97 -1.52
CA GLY A 632 -30.60 -20.54 -0.67
C GLY A 632 -31.24 -19.53 0.29
N GLU A 633 -32.23 -19.98 1.06
CA GLU A 633 -32.85 -19.18 2.14
C GLU A 633 -31.86 -18.91 3.29
N GLU A 634 -31.04 -19.92 3.61
CA GLU A 634 -29.94 -19.79 4.55
C GLU A 634 -28.63 -19.51 3.82
N ARG A 635 -27.81 -18.63 4.39
CA ARG A 635 -26.47 -18.35 3.91
C ARG A 635 -25.51 -19.38 4.48
N VAL A 636 -24.77 -20.07 3.61
CA VAL A 636 -23.84 -21.15 3.99
C VAL A 636 -22.39 -20.69 3.78
N ASN A 637 -21.53 -20.88 4.78
CA ASN A 637 -20.09 -20.66 4.64
C ASN A 637 -19.45 -21.90 4.00
N VAL A 638 -19.10 -21.81 2.71
CA VAL A 638 -18.45 -22.87 1.96
C VAL A 638 -16.94 -22.72 2.12
N ARG A 639 -16.33 -23.64 2.87
CA ARG A 639 -14.88 -23.68 3.12
C ARG A 639 -14.18 -24.52 2.06
N GLU A 640 -13.65 -23.85 1.05
CA GLU A 640 -12.85 -24.45 -0.02
C GLU A 640 -11.87 -23.41 -0.58
N SER A 641 -10.80 -23.86 -1.24
CA SER A 641 -9.87 -22.96 -1.91
C SER A 641 -10.54 -22.25 -3.08
N LEU A 642 -10.35 -20.93 -3.19
CA LEU A 642 -10.87 -20.17 -4.31
C LEU A 642 -9.97 -20.36 -5.53
N SER A 643 -10.51 -21.01 -6.56
CA SER A 643 -9.78 -21.31 -7.80
C SER A 643 -10.05 -20.27 -8.90
N PRO A 644 -9.02 -19.77 -9.60
CA PRO A 644 -9.20 -18.84 -10.72
C PRO A 644 -9.83 -19.48 -11.96
N ASP A 645 -9.83 -20.81 -12.08
CA ASP A 645 -10.43 -21.55 -13.21
C ASP A 645 -11.94 -21.81 -13.05
N GLY A 646 -12.55 -21.32 -11.95
CA GLY A 646 -13.97 -21.48 -11.69
C GLY A 646 -14.39 -22.86 -11.18
N THR A 647 -13.44 -23.71 -10.76
CA THR A 647 -13.75 -24.99 -10.11
C THR A 647 -14.27 -24.83 -8.67
N GLY A 648 -15.05 -25.80 -8.21
CA GLY A 648 -15.65 -25.78 -6.87
C GLY A 648 -16.93 -24.95 -6.78
N THR A 649 -17.58 -24.99 -5.62
CA THR A 649 -18.84 -24.27 -5.41
C THR A 649 -18.64 -22.75 -5.44
N CYS A 650 -17.53 -22.27 -4.89
CA CYS A 650 -17.14 -20.87 -4.91
C CYS A 650 -16.83 -20.38 -6.32
N GLY A 651 -16.17 -21.20 -7.15
CA GLY A 651 -15.92 -20.88 -8.55
C GLY A 651 -17.20 -20.79 -9.39
N GLU A 652 -18.21 -21.62 -9.10
CA GLU A 652 -19.52 -21.56 -9.74
C GLU A 652 -20.31 -20.30 -9.36
N ILE A 653 -20.26 -19.88 -8.10
CA ILE A 653 -21.02 -18.72 -7.60
C ILE A 653 -20.31 -17.40 -7.93
N TYR A 654 -18.98 -17.40 -7.87
CA TYR A 654 -18.11 -16.24 -7.98
C TYR A 654 -17.00 -16.48 -9.02
N PRO A 655 -17.36 -16.62 -10.31
CA PRO A 655 -16.38 -16.92 -11.36
C PRO A 655 -15.36 -15.79 -11.52
N ALA A 656 -14.09 -16.18 -11.69
CA ALA A 656 -13.01 -15.24 -11.97
C ALA A 656 -12.88 -14.96 -13.46
N TYR A 657 -13.33 -13.78 -13.88
CA TYR A 657 -13.17 -13.32 -15.24
C TYR A 657 -11.77 -12.75 -15.50
N SER A 658 -11.34 -12.83 -16.75
CA SER A 658 -9.98 -12.53 -17.18
C SER A 658 -9.75 -11.03 -17.45
N THR A 659 -8.57 -10.68 -17.96
CA THR A 659 -8.24 -9.36 -18.52
C THR A 659 -7.77 -9.51 -19.96
N ALA A 660 -7.68 -8.41 -20.70
CA ALA A 660 -7.22 -8.43 -22.09
C ALA A 660 -5.82 -9.07 -22.25
N ARG A 661 -4.91 -8.85 -21.29
CA ARG A 661 -3.56 -9.45 -21.31
C ARG A 661 -3.57 -10.93 -21.00
N LEU A 662 -4.38 -11.38 -20.04
CA LEU A 662 -4.54 -12.80 -19.74
C LEU A 662 -5.16 -13.56 -20.93
N VAL A 663 -6.15 -12.96 -21.62
CA VAL A 663 -6.69 -13.48 -22.90
C VAL A 663 -5.63 -13.52 -24.01
N ALA A 664 -4.61 -12.67 -23.93
CA ALA A 664 -3.45 -12.66 -24.83
C ALA A 664 -2.31 -13.60 -24.38
N GLY A 665 -2.52 -14.42 -23.34
CA GLY A 665 -1.56 -15.42 -22.85
C GLY A 665 -0.70 -15.00 -21.65
N ALA A 666 -0.88 -13.80 -21.09
CA ALA A 666 -0.13 -13.37 -19.92
C ALA A 666 -0.40 -14.28 -18.70
N PRO A 667 0.56 -14.43 -17.76
CA PRO A 667 0.36 -15.25 -16.57
C PRO A 667 -0.62 -14.59 -15.61
N LEU A 668 -1.31 -15.39 -14.78
CA LEU A 668 -2.25 -14.92 -13.76
C LEU A 668 -1.66 -13.88 -12.79
N ALA A 669 -0.35 -13.97 -12.52
CA ALA A 669 0.36 -12.97 -11.72
C ALA A 669 0.25 -11.55 -12.31
N ASN A 670 0.08 -11.41 -13.63
CA ASN A 670 -0.11 -10.16 -14.35
C ASN A 670 0.92 -9.09 -13.93
N ASP A 671 2.18 -9.49 -13.82
CA ASP A 671 3.30 -8.73 -13.27
C ASP A 671 4.42 -8.48 -14.30
N ILE A 672 4.07 -8.51 -15.59
CA ILE A 672 4.99 -8.26 -16.71
C ILE A 672 4.63 -6.91 -17.35
N VAL A 673 5.60 -6.00 -17.40
CA VAL A 673 5.48 -4.69 -18.05
C VAL A 673 5.69 -4.85 -19.55
N SER A 674 6.86 -5.34 -19.92
CA SER A 674 7.31 -5.57 -21.30
C SER A 674 7.73 -7.03 -21.41
N CYS A 675 6.94 -7.83 -22.12
CA CYS A 675 7.27 -9.23 -22.41
C CYS A 675 8.55 -9.32 -23.25
N GLN A 676 9.29 -10.42 -23.12
CA GLN A 676 10.28 -10.79 -24.13
C GLN A 676 9.54 -11.17 -25.42
N LEU A 677 10.10 -10.83 -26.58
CA LEU A 677 9.48 -11.16 -27.86
C LEU A 677 10.07 -12.45 -28.45
N GLU A 678 9.22 -13.27 -29.02
CA GLU A 678 9.58 -14.44 -29.81
C GLU A 678 9.03 -14.36 -31.24
N PRO A 679 9.70 -14.97 -32.23
CA PRO A 679 9.15 -15.09 -33.57
C PRO A 679 7.81 -15.84 -33.56
N LEU A 680 6.92 -15.50 -34.48
CA LEU A 680 5.67 -16.23 -34.67
C LEU A 680 5.93 -17.70 -35.00
N ASP A 681 5.28 -18.62 -34.29
CA ASP A 681 5.26 -20.05 -34.59
C ASP A 681 3.82 -20.49 -34.90
N PRO A 682 3.55 -21.11 -36.08
CA PRO A 682 2.23 -21.67 -36.38
C PRO A 682 1.73 -22.67 -35.32
N ALA A 683 2.62 -23.28 -34.53
CA ALA A 683 2.26 -24.19 -33.45
C ALA A 683 1.57 -23.51 -32.25
N ASP A 684 1.67 -22.18 -32.12
CA ASP A 684 1.04 -21.43 -31.02
C ASP A 684 -0.44 -21.12 -31.28
N TYR A 685 -0.95 -21.49 -32.46
CA TYR A 685 -2.31 -21.22 -32.91
C TYR A 685 -3.09 -22.51 -33.12
N GLU A 686 -4.28 -22.57 -32.51
CA GLU A 686 -5.22 -23.70 -32.66
C GLU A 686 -6.04 -23.62 -33.97
N VAL A 687 -5.83 -22.55 -34.74
CA VAL A 687 -6.44 -22.28 -36.05
C VAL A 687 -5.40 -22.34 -37.15
N SER A 688 -5.82 -22.59 -38.39
CA SER A 688 -4.94 -22.51 -39.56
C SER A 688 -5.10 -21.16 -40.25
N PHE A 689 -3.97 -20.50 -40.55
CA PHE A 689 -3.90 -19.33 -41.41
C PHE A 689 -3.61 -19.73 -42.85
N THR A 690 -4.09 -18.95 -43.82
CA THR A 690 -3.55 -19.02 -45.20
C THR A 690 -2.15 -18.41 -45.26
N ASP A 691 -1.41 -18.65 -46.34
CA ASP A 691 -0.09 -18.05 -46.55
C ASP A 691 -0.15 -16.52 -46.54
N GLU A 692 -1.23 -15.93 -47.08
CA GLU A 692 -1.45 -14.48 -47.06
C GLU A 692 -1.77 -13.96 -45.66
N GLU A 693 -2.63 -14.67 -44.91
CA GLU A 693 -2.97 -14.31 -43.53
C GLU A 693 -1.76 -14.42 -42.59
N TRP A 694 -0.91 -15.44 -42.80
CA TRP A 694 0.33 -15.60 -42.04
C TRP A 694 1.33 -14.48 -42.35
N ALA A 695 1.51 -14.15 -43.63
CA ALA A 695 2.36 -13.03 -44.03
C ALA A 695 1.84 -11.68 -43.50
N GLU A 696 0.53 -11.51 -43.38
CA GLU A 696 -0.07 -10.35 -42.72
C GLU A 696 0.26 -10.34 -41.21
N LEU A 697 0.16 -11.48 -40.52
CA LEU A 697 0.51 -11.60 -39.12
C LEU A 697 1.99 -11.24 -38.85
N GLU A 698 2.89 -11.73 -39.71
CA GLU A 698 4.33 -11.38 -39.68
C GLU A 698 4.56 -9.88 -39.91
N ALA A 699 3.74 -9.23 -40.75
CA ALA A 699 3.83 -7.79 -40.98
C ALA A 699 3.28 -6.96 -39.80
N ILE A 700 2.29 -7.48 -39.06
CA ILE A 700 1.74 -6.85 -37.85
C ILE A 700 2.78 -6.90 -36.71
N PHE A 701 3.50 -8.03 -36.59
CA PHE A 701 4.48 -8.27 -35.53
C PHE A 701 5.89 -8.51 -36.09
N PRO A 702 6.54 -7.49 -36.68
CA PRO A 702 7.83 -7.67 -37.37
C PRO A 702 8.98 -8.08 -36.44
N ASP A 703 8.91 -7.70 -35.15
CA ASP A 703 9.89 -8.08 -34.13
C ASP A 703 9.43 -9.29 -33.28
N GLY A 704 8.28 -9.88 -33.60
CA GLY A 704 7.68 -10.98 -32.86
C GLY A 704 6.58 -10.58 -31.87
N VAL A 705 6.06 -11.59 -31.16
CA VAL A 705 4.94 -11.52 -30.20
C VAL A 705 5.43 -11.83 -28.78
N CYS A 706 4.62 -11.52 -27.76
CA CYS A 706 5.00 -11.79 -26.38
C CYS A 706 5.21 -13.29 -26.08
N ASP A 707 6.44 -13.65 -25.70
CA ASP A 707 6.77 -14.86 -24.95
C ASP A 707 6.59 -14.57 -23.45
N TRP A 708 5.38 -14.79 -22.96
CA TRP A 708 5.04 -14.57 -21.56
C TRP A 708 5.78 -15.52 -20.60
N SER A 709 6.28 -16.65 -21.10
CA SER A 709 6.95 -17.67 -20.27
C SER A 709 8.34 -17.22 -19.81
N ARG A 710 8.96 -16.29 -20.54
CA ARG A 710 10.29 -15.75 -20.23
C ARG A 710 10.27 -14.54 -19.30
N GLY A 711 9.09 -14.08 -18.89
CA GLY A 711 8.93 -12.97 -17.98
C GLY A 711 9.20 -11.61 -18.63
N ASP A 712 9.59 -10.63 -17.82
CA ASP A 712 9.84 -9.27 -18.26
C ASP A 712 11.19 -9.13 -18.99
N ALA A 713 11.25 -8.24 -19.98
CA ALA A 713 12.42 -7.97 -20.80
C ALA A 713 13.43 -7.01 -20.15
N HIS A 714 13.02 -6.26 -19.11
CA HIS A 714 13.80 -5.18 -18.51
C HIS A 714 14.19 -5.42 -17.05
N SER A 715 13.51 -6.32 -16.33
CA SER A 715 13.87 -6.63 -14.94
C SER A 715 15.28 -7.22 -14.84
N GLU A 716 16.08 -6.69 -13.91
CA GLU A 716 17.40 -7.22 -13.55
C GLU A 716 17.36 -7.99 -12.21
N GLY A 717 16.21 -7.97 -11.54
CA GLY A 717 15.95 -8.68 -10.30
C GLY A 717 15.57 -7.74 -9.16
N TYR A 718 14.73 -8.24 -8.26
CA TYR A 718 14.26 -7.49 -7.10
C TYR A 718 15.43 -7.00 -6.22
N GLN A 719 15.46 -5.70 -5.93
CA GLN A 719 16.53 -5.04 -5.18
C GLN A 719 16.38 -5.15 -3.66
N GLY A 720 15.23 -5.66 -3.18
CA GLY A 720 14.96 -5.86 -1.76
C GLY A 720 14.01 -4.84 -1.15
N THR A 721 13.91 -4.88 0.18
CA THR A 721 12.99 -4.05 0.96
C THR A 721 13.66 -2.79 1.49
N TRP A 722 12.85 -1.88 2.01
CA TRP A 722 13.27 -0.59 2.58
C TRP A 722 14.05 0.27 1.59
N LEU A 723 13.73 0.24 0.30
CA LEU A 723 14.39 1.09 -0.69
C LEU A 723 13.99 2.56 -0.53
N SER A 724 14.96 3.45 -0.73
CA SER A 724 14.81 4.91 -0.74
C SER A 724 15.11 5.49 -2.12
N PHE A 725 14.30 6.46 -2.54
CA PHE A 725 14.49 7.27 -3.72
C PHE A 725 15.06 8.66 -3.35
N GLY A 726 15.66 8.75 -2.17
CA GLY A 726 16.16 9.96 -1.54
C GLY A 726 15.24 10.43 -0.40
N PRO A 727 15.78 11.19 0.57
CA PRO A 727 17.17 11.65 0.63
C PRO A 727 18.15 10.65 1.25
N SER A 728 17.67 9.57 1.89
CA SER A 728 18.53 8.62 2.59
C SER A 728 19.55 7.93 1.65
N PRO A 729 20.86 8.02 1.94
CA PRO A 729 21.89 7.33 1.16
C PRO A 729 22.07 5.86 1.58
N VAL A 730 21.57 5.46 2.76
CA VAL A 730 21.81 4.15 3.37
C VAL A 730 21.20 3.02 2.55
N ASN A 731 20.03 3.27 1.99
CA ASN A 731 19.13 2.30 1.37
C ASN A 731 18.68 2.75 -0.03
N ARG A 732 19.54 3.50 -0.73
CA ARG A 732 19.20 4.11 -2.02
C ARG A 732 18.97 3.04 -3.10
N ALA A 733 17.83 3.13 -3.78
CA ALA A 733 17.51 2.31 -4.95
C ALA A 733 18.54 2.55 -6.08
N ARG A 734 18.87 1.49 -6.80
CA ARG A 734 19.84 1.50 -7.91
C ARG A 734 19.16 1.69 -9.25
#